data_AF-A0A0Q1B325-F1
#
_entry.id   AF-A0A0Q1B325-F1
#
_cell.length_a   1.000
_cell.length_b   1.000
_cell.length_c   1.000
_cell.angle_alpha   90.00
_cell.angle_beta   90.00
_cell.angle_gamma   90.00
#
_symmetry.space_group_name_H-M   'P 1'
#
loop_
_entity.id
_entity.type
_entity.pdbx_description
1 polymer ?
#
loop_
_entity_poly.entity_id
_entity_poly.type
_entity_poly.pdbx_seq_one_letter_code
_entity_poly.pdbx_strand_id
1 'polypeptide(L)'
;MINEILDAAKKYCEQSFFVIPVGKNKVPHTIHGLKDATNDYNKFLKLYKEGDQIAILTGPINNIYVIDCDVEKDSQHKPVLKDGKIINTGEQNFISQFINKNNAQKFKTKTIETQSGGRQLYYKLKDDQTHLKTHIGILPKVDFKGDGGYVVAPPSEGQYGKYKIIVDAPISIMPDELYNYIFELDMPDDSNEPIVPINFNDKNILSLIKTLADIFKHPNGKGNELLMAFSGAMALRGVSIEHTKEIIKEAANLNKWPDVNYAVIDNSYNKVKNHKKVLGYTTFKNDVISSKDQYENFDEIIKSLESIFEHESPFFDIDEHGLKKFNKAKSIEFVRKNYADLFTDDRGIIYYFSKENGWHEDIEAEIASFIQCTDQSLSEHNVDEIISGLKHLTFDKFFKSNKLPNTLIPITEGLYNIETKSLEQHNPNYFYKNIARKYIPNVNQQPLAFDDFLNKVLANPEKDKMAVYESIAWGFLNNNDIQGMMIFYGEGGNGKGIIQNAVIANLLGRENVAMPDLNRIANYPFELQSLVDKRMLLFSESVKGVTYNWEIIKRITGHDFENIPIKNKPSTQYQYKSAVILSTNQLIPPKDELAIWRRIINIVEFDNYLNSLDSSEISQIVAELTAPAELDKLFSFIVDNILPKFLASGFSTRYDLKTSKEKYLIKSNPAIAYLTLKENRGEILTDPNDAIEYCNQRGLDPNKCIITNKDGTITVFQIKKTLIQQINKFCEGNHLPKYNEEERLSQIKVGQAIHYLNLEIQNFDRQINGKRIIAWAGIFVTPDEEDLKIDDNDESNPENPDPHKELSDNNKNNDDENKKSEAPDNDKKSYNNGDIDSLPEGPFKESLKEELELQKLQKQKEQENEDNKNTGNSENKDSEKAKEGNGGNNENNKGNPENIIIPKGRPHYYQINKNFNKYDYSFFYGSEIVLDSFRTITKKGSSETSSVLLKLIIPVPLNKTPKEWNSFLSDSKEISETDFNILSRGDSQ
;
A
#
# COMPACT_ATOMS: atom_id res chain seq x y z
N MET A 1 27.51 65.81 41.10
CA MET A 1 26.71 65.06 40.11
C MET A 1 26.50 63.66 40.65
N ILE A 2 25.27 63.20 40.71
CA ILE A 2 24.97 61.81 41.07
C ILE A 2 25.50 60.93 39.94
N ASN A 3 26.39 59.99 40.26
CA ASN A 3 26.91 59.07 39.26
C ASN A 3 25.86 57.97 39.03
N GLU A 4 25.14 58.06 37.92
CA GLU A 4 24.05 57.13 37.55
C GLU A 4 24.48 55.65 37.57
N ILE A 5 25.76 55.36 37.27
CA ILE A 5 26.30 53.99 37.29
C ILE A 5 26.46 53.49 38.73
N LEU A 6 26.96 54.32 39.65
CA LEU A 6 27.11 53.94 41.05
C LEU A 6 25.75 53.75 41.74
N ASP A 7 24.77 54.61 41.42
CA ASP A 7 23.40 54.45 41.91
C ASP A 7 22.75 53.15 41.41
N ALA A 8 22.98 52.81 40.14
CA ALA A 8 22.49 51.57 39.56
C ALA A 8 23.22 50.34 40.14
N ALA A 9 24.54 50.42 40.33
CA ALA A 9 25.32 49.38 40.98
C ALA A 9 24.79 49.08 42.38
N LYS A 10 24.49 50.12 43.16
CA LYS A 10 23.87 49.98 44.48
C LYS A 10 22.53 49.24 44.39
N LYS A 11 21.65 49.63 43.46
CA LYS A 11 20.35 48.96 43.27
C LYS A 11 20.48 47.50 42.85
N TYR A 12 21.40 47.17 41.94
CA TYR A 12 21.62 45.78 41.53
C TYR A 12 22.20 44.93 42.67
N CYS A 13 23.14 45.48 43.44
CA CYS A 13 23.67 44.83 44.64
C CYS A 13 22.58 44.59 45.70
N GLU A 14 21.71 45.57 45.95
CA GLU A 14 20.54 45.42 46.84
C GLU A 14 19.57 44.34 46.36
N GLN A 15 19.48 44.12 45.04
CA GLN A 15 18.73 43.02 44.42
C GLN A 15 19.52 41.70 44.40
N SER A 16 20.67 41.64 45.08
CA SER A 16 21.58 40.48 45.16
C SER A 16 22.21 40.06 43.83
N PHE A 17 22.21 40.92 42.80
CA PHE A 17 22.91 40.64 41.56
C PHE A 17 24.41 40.82 41.72
N PHE A 18 25.17 39.82 41.27
CA PHE A 18 26.60 39.92 41.03
C PHE A 18 26.87 40.75 39.79
N VAL A 19 27.44 41.92 40.01
CA VAL A 19 27.78 42.91 38.98
C VAL A 19 29.27 43.18 38.93
N ILE A 20 29.74 43.68 37.79
CA ILE A 20 31.15 44.00 37.57
C ILE A 20 31.29 45.28 36.72
N PRO A 21 32.23 46.18 37.05
CA PRO A 21 32.54 47.31 36.20
C PRO A 21 33.28 46.85 34.94
N VAL A 22 32.85 47.36 33.79
CA VAL A 22 33.44 47.04 32.48
C VAL A 22 33.77 48.32 31.71
N GLY A 23 34.84 48.29 30.92
CA GLY A 23 35.21 49.42 30.07
C GLY A 23 34.20 49.70 28.96
N LYS A 24 34.38 50.80 28.22
CA LYS A 24 33.56 51.15 27.05
C LYS A 24 33.62 50.10 25.92
N ASN A 25 34.69 49.31 25.88
CA ASN A 25 34.86 48.14 25.02
C ASN A 25 34.14 46.88 25.55
N LYS A 26 33.36 47.00 26.63
CA LYS A 26 32.66 45.94 27.35
C LYS A 26 33.57 44.91 28.04
N VAL A 27 34.88 45.16 28.18
CA VAL A 27 35.82 44.23 28.83
C VAL A 27 35.97 44.59 30.31
N PRO A 28 35.94 43.62 31.25
CA PRO A 28 36.17 43.89 32.67
C PRO A 28 37.55 44.51 32.91
N HIS A 29 37.59 45.63 33.62
CA HIS A 29 38.84 46.31 34.01
C HIS A 29 39.35 45.85 35.39
N THR A 30 39.17 44.56 35.69
CA THR A 30 39.45 43.92 36.98
C THR A 30 40.61 42.92 36.86
N ILE A 31 41.29 42.60 37.97
CA ILE A 31 42.53 41.80 37.97
C ILE A 31 42.23 40.34 37.63
N HIS A 32 41.11 39.79 38.09
CA HIS A 32 40.72 38.40 37.89
C HIS A 32 39.54 38.25 36.91
N GLY A 33 39.28 39.29 36.08
CA GLY A 33 38.19 39.30 35.11
C GLY A 33 36.83 39.11 35.80
N LEU A 34 35.98 38.25 35.23
CA LEU A 34 34.62 37.99 35.73
C LEU A 34 34.57 37.43 37.16
N LYS A 35 35.67 36.85 37.65
CA LYS A 35 35.75 36.32 39.02
C LYS A 35 35.67 37.41 40.09
N ASP A 36 35.93 38.68 39.71
CA ASP A 36 35.83 39.84 40.60
C ASP A 36 34.41 40.41 40.70
N ALA A 37 33.42 39.78 40.04
CA ALA A 37 32.03 40.20 40.16
C ALA A 37 31.54 40.10 41.61
N THR A 38 30.69 41.04 42.02
CA THR A 38 30.29 41.20 43.41
C THR A 38 28.86 41.70 43.51
N ASN A 39 28.13 41.25 44.53
CA ASN A 39 26.84 41.79 44.95
C ASN A 39 26.97 42.73 46.16
N ASP A 40 28.20 43.00 46.61
CA ASP A 40 28.53 44.02 47.63
C ASP A 40 28.91 45.33 46.94
N TYR A 41 28.09 46.37 47.15
CA TYR A 41 28.30 47.70 46.59
C TYR A 41 29.66 48.30 46.98
N ASN A 42 30.15 48.08 48.20
CA ASN A 42 31.43 48.62 48.64
C ASN A 42 32.61 47.95 47.93
N LYS A 43 32.48 46.66 47.58
CA LYS A 43 33.47 45.97 46.75
C LYS A 43 33.40 46.45 45.30
N PHE A 44 32.20 46.64 44.75
CA PHE A 44 32.03 47.21 43.41
C PHE A 44 32.68 48.59 43.32
N LEU A 45 32.46 49.45 44.32
CA LEU A 45 33.01 50.80 44.38
C LEU A 45 34.55 50.82 44.35
N LYS A 46 35.21 49.80 44.92
CA LYS A 46 36.67 49.67 44.88
C LYS A 46 37.20 49.25 43.50
N LEU A 47 36.39 48.54 42.72
CA LEU A 47 36.75 48.07 41.38
C LEU A 47 36.42 49.10 40.29
N TYR A 48 35.45 49.98 40.56
CA TYR A 48 34.94 50.96 39.61
C TYR A 48 35.95 52.08 39.31
N LYS A 49 36.14 52.38 38.02
CA LYS A 49 36.87 53.57 37.54
C LYS A 49 35.90 54.53 36.87
N GLU A 50 36.20 55.83 36.96
CA GLU A 50 35.37 56.84 36.31
C GLU A 50 35.27 56.60 34.80
N GLY A 51 34.03 56.51 34.30
CA GLY A 51 33.75 56.21 32.89
C GLY A 51 33.45 54.74 32.59
N ASP A 52 33.62 53.83 33.57
CA ASP A 52 33.21 52.43 33.44
C ASP A 52 31.68 52.30 33.28
N GLN A 53 31.28 51.27 32.55
CA GLN A 53 29.93 50.75 32.44
C GLN A 53 29.69 49.66 33.50
N ILE A 54 28.44 49.22 33.65
CA ILE A 54 28.06 48.12 34.55
C ILE A 54 27.59 46.90 33.76
N ALA A 55 28.09 45.73 34.13
CA ALA A 55 27.64 44.45 33.62
C ALA A 55 27.09 43.54 34.72
N ILE A 56 26.14 42.68 34.35
CA ILE A 56 25.53 41.65 35.20
C ILE A 56 26.00 40.30 34.66
N LEU A 57 26.50 39.42 35.55
CA LEU A 57 26.88 38.06 35.16
C LEU A 57 25.63 37.21 34.85
N THR A 58 25.76 36.32 33.86
CA THR A 58 24.72 35.36 33.49
C THR A 58 25.05 33.97 34.02
N GLY A 59 24.09 33.06 33.98
CA GLY A 59 24.17 31.72 34.54
C GLY A 59 23.74 31.63 36.00
N PRO A 60 24.06 30.51 36.67
CA PRO A 60 23.55 30.19 38.01
C PRO A 60 23.91 31.20 39.09
N ILE A 61 25.01 31.94 38.92
CA ILE A 61 25.44 32.98 39.87
C ILE A 61 24.37 34.06 40.14
N ASN A 62 23.55 34.37 39.13
CA ASN A 62 22.44 35.33 39.22
C ASN A 62 21.07 34.71 38.92
N ASN A 63 21.01 33.40 38.64
CA ASN A 63 19.86 32.71 38.04
C ASN A 63 19.24 33.50 36.87
N ILE A 64 20.09 33.95 35.94
CA ILE A 64 19.66 34.66 34.73
C ILE A 64 20.33 34.05 33.51
N TYR A 65 19.53 33.78 32.49
CA TYR A 65 19.98 33.49 31.14
C TYR A 65 19.53 34.61 30.19
N VAL A 66 20.40 35.11 29.31
CA VAL A 66 20.07 36.24 28.43
C VAL A 66 20.19 35.86 26.96
N ILE A 67 19.17 36.21 26.18
CA ILE A 67 19.22 36.17 24.71
C ILE A 67 19.61 37.57 24.23
N ASP A 68 20.81 37.74 23.71
CA ASP A 68 21.36 39.02 23.22
C ASP A 68 21.22 39.08 21.69
N CYS A 69 20.18 39.77 21.23
CA CYS A 69 19.84 39.96 19.83
C CYS A 69 20.49 41.25 19.29
N ASP A 70 21.49 41.08 18.44
CA ASP A 70 22.25 42.16 17.83
C ASP A 70 21.60 42.69 16.54
N VAL A 71 21.93 43.95 16.22
CA VAL A 71 21.49 44.63 14.98
C VAL A 71 22.50 44.44 13.85
N GLU A 72 22.05 44.71 12.62
CA GLU A 72 22.97 44.77 11.48
C GLU A 72 23.90 45.98 11.58
N LYS A 73 25.18 45.79 11.22
CA LYS A 73 26.21 46.85 11.28
C LYS A 73 26.95 46.96 9.95
N ASP A 74 27.29 48.18 9.56
CA ASP A 74 28.09 48.44 8.37
C ASP A 74 29.59 48.10 8.60
N SER A 75 30.41 48.28 7.58
CA SER A 75 31.86 48.06 7.66
C SER A 75 32.58 48.98 8.67
N GLN A 76 31.93 50.07 9.11
CA GLN A 76 32.40 50.98 10.17
C GLN A 76 31.77 50.66 11.53
N HIS A 77 31.12 49.50 11.67
CA HIS A 77 30.45 49.02 12.89
C HIS A 77 29.25 49.86 13.34
N LYS A 78 28.72 50.73 12.47
CA LYS A 78 27.53 51.54 12.76
C LYS A 78 26.25 50.77 12.45
N PRO A 79 25.18 50.91 13.26
CA PRO A 79 23.88 50.29 12.97
C PRO A 79 23.35 50.67 11.59
N VAL A 80 22.96 49.68 10.79
CA VAL A 80 22.37 49.90 9.47
C VAL A 80 20.93 50.38 9.63
N LEU A 81 20.58 51.45 8.90
CA LEU A 81 19.24 52.00 8.83
C LEU A 81 18.57 51.60 7.51
N LYS A 82 17.32 51.14 7.59
CA LYS A 82 16.42 50.97 6.45
C LYS A 82 15.14 51.74 6.72
N ASP A 83 14.75 52.61 5.79
CA ASP A 83 13.58 53.49 5.92
C ASP A 83 13.58 54.33 7.23
N GLY A 84 14.78 54.77 7.65
CA GLY A 84 14.96 55.57 8.87
C GLY A 84 14.89 54.78 10.19
N LYS A 85 14.78 53.44 10.15
CA LYS A 85 14.74 52.58 11.34
C LYS A 85 15.93 51.60 11.36
N ILE A 86 16.39 51.28 12.56
CA ILE A 86 17.45 50.28 12.78
C ILE A 86 16.91 48.88 12.42
N ILE A 87 17.68 48.11 11.66
CA ILE A 87 17.33 46.73 11.34
C ILE A 87 17.77 45.82 12.49
N ASN A 88 16.80 45.33 13.27
CA ASN A 88 17.05 44.39 14.36
C ASN A 88 17.01 42.93 13.88
N THR A 89 18.01 42.57 13.06
CA THR A 89 18.14 41.24 12.44
C THR A 89 18.10 40.13 13.49
N GLY A 90 18.81 40.28 14.62
CA GLY A 90 18.81 39.28 15.69
C GLY A 90 17.42 39.05 16.29
N GLU A 91 16.66 40.11 16.57
CA GLU A 91 15.30 39.98 17.12
C GLU A 91 14.36 39.32 16.12
N GLN A 92 14.46 39.65 14.84
CA GLN A 92 13.67 39.02 13.77
C GLN A 92 13.97 37.52 13.67
N ASN A 93 15.24 37.13 13.69
CA ASN A 93 15.65 35.73 13.63
C ASN A 93 15.16 34.95 14.86
N PHE A 94 15.32 35.52 16.06
CA PHE A 94 14.83 34.91 17.29
C PHE A 94 13.30 34.74 17.27
N ILE A 95 12.55 35.77 16.87
CA ILE A 95 11.09 35.68 16.75
C ILE A 95 10.70 34.61 15.74
N SER A 96 11.33 34.59 14.56
CA SER A 96 11.01 33.61 13.51
C SER A 96 11.23 32.16 13.95
N GLN A 97 12.22 31.93 14.82
CA GLN A 97 12.56 30.59 15.30
C GLN A 97 11.65 30.12 16.44
N PHE A 98 11.34 30.99 17.40
CA PHE A 98 10.70 30.56 18.66
C PHE A 98 9.30 31.12 18.90
N ILE A 99 8.93 32.21 18.23
CA ILE A 99 7.71 32.98 18.55
C ILE A 99 6.73 32.97 17.39
N ASN A 100 5.53 32.45 17.66
CA ASN A 100 4.37 32.51 16.78
C ASN A 100 3.16 33.12 17.51
N LYS A 101 2.05 33.30 16.78
CA LYS A 101 0.84 33.92 17.33
C LYS A 101 0.26 33.19 18.56
N ASN A 102 0.51 31.89 18.69
CA ASN A 102 -0.08 31.05 19.74
C ASN A 102 0.78 31.02 21.02
N ASN A 103 2.08 31.33 20.95
CA ASN A 103 2.99 31.24 22.09
C ASN A 103 3.65 32.58 22.49
N ALA A 104 3.41 33.67 21.74
CA ALA A 104 4.05 34.98 21.97
C ALA A 104 4.00 35.46 23.42
N GLN A 105 2.93 35.16 24.14
CA GLN A 105 2.80 35.60 25.52
C GLN A 105 3.70 34.85 26.52
N LYS A 106 4.17 33.63 26.19
CA LYS A 106 5.15 32.88 26.98
C LYS A 106 6.54 33.53 26.94
N PHE A 107 6.86 34.24 25.87
CA PHE A 107 8.17 34.86 25.63
C PHE A 107 8.25 36.32 26.11
N LYS A 108 7.17 36.83 26.72
CA LYS A 108 7.17 38.17 27.31
C LYS A 108 8.00 38.15 28.61
N THR A 109 9.08 38.91 28.62
CA THR A 109 9.98 39.02 29.77
C THR A 109 10.61 40.42 29.84
N LYS A 110 11.42 40.69 30.87
CA LYS A 110 12.20 41.92 30.95
C LYS A 110 13.11 42.06 29.73
N THR A 111 13.02 43.19 29.04
CA THR A 111 13.78 43.42 27.82
C THR A 111 14.52 44.76 27.87
N ILE A 112 15.80 44.70 27.54
CA ILE A 112 16.70 45.86 27.47
C ILE A 112 17.04 46.15 26.02
N GLU A 113 16.95 47.41 25.59
CA GLU A 113 17.52 47.89 24.35
C GLU A 113 19.01 48.19 24.55
N THR A 114 19.85 47.66 23.67
CA THR A 114 21.30 47.88 23.71
C THR A 114 21.67 49.24 23.10
N GLN A 115 22.90 49.71 23.34
CA GLN A 115 23.40 50.98 22.79
C GLN A 115 23.23 51.15 21.26
N SER A 116 23.16 50.05 20.51
CA SER A 116 23.03 50.04 19.05
C SER A 116 21.61 49.76 18.56
N GLY A 117 20.63 49.62 19.47
CA GLY A 117 19.23 49.31 19.14
C GLY A 117 18.87 47.82 19.10
N GLY A 118 19.77 46.93 19.54
CA GLY A 118 19.48 45.49 19.70
C GLY A 118 18.64 45.21 20.94
N ARG A 119 18.21 43.97 21.17
CA ARG A 119 17.45 43.59 22.38
C ARG A 119 18.17 42.54 23.21
N GLN A 120 18.13 42.66 24.53
CA GLN A 120 18.49 41.63 25.49
C GLN A 120 17.24 41.15 26.22
N LEU A 121 16.89 39.88 26.06
CA LEU A 121 15.74 39.24 26.71
C LEU A 121 16.23 38.40 27.90
N TYR A 122 15.75 38.71 29.10
CA TYR A 122 16.22 38.08 30.34
C TYR A 122 15.27 36.95 30.76
N TYR A 123 15.78 35.78 31.12
CA TYR A 123 14.98 34.67 31.63
C TYR A 123 15.58 34.09 32.91
N LYS A 124 14.73 33.52 33.77
CA LYS A 124 15.13 32.66 34.89
C LYS A 124 15.11 31.19 34.48
N LEU A 125 16.01 30.39 35.03
CA LEU A 125 15.93 28.94 34.94
C LEU A 125 15.08 28.39 36.10
N LYS A 126 14.38 27.27 35.86
CA LYS A 126 13.66 26.52 36.90
C LYS A 126 14.66 25.80 37.82
N ASP A 127 14.24 25.47 39.05
CA ASP A 127 15.12 24.87 40.06
C ASP A 127 15.70 23.50 39.65
N ASP A 128 15.09 22.81 38.69
CA ASP A 128 15.49 21.51 38.14
C ASP A 128 16.33 21.59 36.84
N GLN A 129 16.61 22.81 36.34
CA GLN A 129 17.35 23.04 35.11
C GLN A 129 18.86 23.20 35.36
N THR A 130 19.68 22.63 34.47
CA THR A 130 21.16 22.56 34.57
C THR A 130 21.90 23.87 34.25
N HIS A 131 23.22 23.88 34.46
CA HIS A 131 24.16 24.94 34.03
C HIS A 131 24.24 25.01 32.48
N LEU A 132 23.38 25.82 31.86
CA LEU A 132 23.45 26.07 30.41
C LEU A 132 24.65 26.95 30.05
N LYS A 133 25.44 26.57 29.03
CA LYS A 133 26.65 27.33 28.64
C LYS A 133 26.30 28.55 27.78
N THR A 134 27.27 29.46 27.66
CA THR A 134 27.19 30.57 26.70
C THR A 134 27.47 30.08 25.28
N HIS A 135 26.59 30.41 24.34
CA HIS A 135 26.74 30.14 22.91
C HIS A 135 26.70 31.44 22.09
N ILE A 136 27.64 31.61 21.16
CA ILE A 136 27.80 32.84 20.37
C ILE A 136 27.53 32.51 18.91
N GLY A 137 26.64 33.28 18.26
CA GLY A 137 26.42 33.20 16.81
C GLY A 137 25.78 31.91 16.28
N ILE A 138 25.11 31.10 17.13
CA ILE A 138 24.39 29.89 16.70
C ILE A 138 23.22 30.24 15.78
N LEU A 139 22.49 31.30 16.12
CA LEU A 139 21.51 31.94 15.24
C LEU A 139 22.12 33.25 14.74
N PRO A 140 21.91 33.63 13.46
CA PRO A 140 22.53 34.83 12.94
C PRO A 140 22.15 36.07 13.77
N LYS A 141 23.16 36.76 14.30
CA LYS A 141 23.02 37.95 15.18
C LYS A 141 22.30 37.69 16.51
N VAL A 142 22.25 36.45 16.99
CA VAL A 142 21.68 36.11 18.29
C VAL A 142 22.71 35.34 19.10
N ASP A 143 23.05 35.88 20.26
CA ASP A 143 23.92 35.25 21.24
C ASP A 143 23.10 34.75 22.44
N PHE A 144 23.43 33.57 22.92
CA PHE A 144 22.86 32.98 24.12
C PHE A 144 23.87 33.10 25.27
N LYS A 145 23.58 33.91 26.30
CA LYS A 145 24.49 34.19 27.42
C LYS A 145 24.05 33.41 28.67
N GLY A 146 24.83 32.37 29.00
CA GLY A 146 24.60 31.44 30.09
C GLY A 146 25.73 31.47 31.13
N ASP A 147 26.08 30.31 31.68
CA ASP A 147 27.18 30.16 32.62
C ASP A 147 28.51 30.65 32.02
N GLY A 148 29.34 31.28 32.85
CA GLY A 148 30.58 31.96 32.44
C GLY A 148 30.42 33.22 31.58
N GLY A 149 29.19 33.68 31.33
CA GLY A 149 28.88 34.87 30.53
C GLY A 149 28.51 36.12 31.34
N TYR A 150 28.31 37.25 30.65
CA TYR A 150 27.78 38.49 31.22
C TYR A 150 27.13 39.37 30.14
N VAL A 151 26.31 40.32 30.57
CA VAL A 151 25.70 41.35 29.71
C VAL A 151 25.84 42.74 30.31
N VAL A 152 26.04 43.76 29.48
CA VAL A 152 26.08 45.16 29.90
C VAL A 152 24.66 45.65 30.20
N ALA A 153 24.46 46.27 31.37
CA ALA A 153 23.14 46.62 31.88
C ALA A 153 22.91 48.15 31.94
N PRO A 154 21.65 48.62 31.94
CA PRO A 154 21.33 50.03 32.16
C PRO A 154 21.84 50.54 33.52
N PRO A 155 22.23 51.82 33.66
CA PRO A 155 22.14 52.91 32.67
C PRO A 155 23.42 53.09 31.85
N SER A 156 24.19 52.02 31.62
CA SER A 156 25.42 52.08 30.82
C SER A 156 25.22 52.79 29.48
N GLU A 157 26.23 53.56 29.06
CA GLU A 157 26.22 54.29 27.79
C GLU A 157 27.45 53.91 26.97
N GLY A 158 27.23 53.48 25.73
CA GLY A 158 28.30 53.20 24.77
C GLY A 158 28.39 54.25 23.67
N GLN A 159 29.08 53.94 22.58
CA GLN A 159 29.34 54.87 21.48
C GLN A 159 28.07 55.31 20.74
N TYR A 160 27.05 54.45 20.68
CA TYR A 160 25.84 54.68 19.87
C TYR A 160 24.59 55.04 20.69
N GLY A 161 24.68 55.00 22.02
CA GLY A 161 23.57 55.36 22.90
C GLY A 161 23.60 54.67 24.26
N LYS A 162 22.55 54.92 25.05
CA LYS A 162 22.32 54.31 26.37
C LYS A 162 21.61 52.97 26.25
N TYR A 163 21.94 52.03 27.15
CA TYR A 163 21.13 50.85 27.39
C TYR A 163 19.86 51.25 28.13
N LYS A 164 18.69 50.84 27.65
CA LYS A 164 17.39 51.28 28.17
C LYS A 164 16.46 50.10 28.43
N ILE A 165 15.71 50.15 29.52
CA ILE A 165 14.62 49.19 29.74
C ILE A 165 13.48 49.58 28.78
N ILE A 166 13.09 48.66 27.90
CA ILE A 166 12.03 48.87 26.91
C ILE A 166 10.80 47.98 27.16
N VAL A 167 10.97 46.89 27.90
CA VAL A 167 9.88 46.17 28.56
C VAL A 167 10.25 46.04 30.04
N ASP A 168 9.58 46.83 30.88
CA ASP A 168 9.73 46.78 32.33
C ASP A 168 8.74 45.77 32.92
N ALA A 169 9.07 44.49 32.78
CA ALA A 169 8.34 43.36 33.34
C ALA A 169 9.25 42.56 34.28
N PRO A 170 8.69 41.71 35.18
CA PRO A 170 9.48 40.71 35.89
C PRO A 170 10.25 39.82 34.92
N ILE A 171 11.42 39.33 35.33
CA ILE A 171 12.17 38.31 34.58
C ILE A 171 11.37 37.02 34.64
N SER A 172 10.81 36.60 33.51
CA SER A 172 9.98 35.40 33.37
C SER A 172 10.83 34.12 33.41
N ILE A 173 10.20 33.01 33.82
CA ILE A 173 10.80 31.67 33.68
C ILE A 173 10.99 31.37 32.19
N MET A 174 12.14 30.79 31.82
CA MET A 174 12.42 30.40 30.45
C MET A 174 11.37 29.41 29.94
N PRO A 175 10.77 29.63 28.75
CA PRO A 175 9.91 28.65 28.11
C PRO A 175 10.65 27.33 27.87
N ASP A 176 9.99 26.20 28.12
CA ASP A 176 10.60 24.86 28.00
C ASP A 176 11.13 24.59 26.60
N GLU A 177 10.46 25.11 25.57
CA GLU A 177 10.89 24.97 24.17
C GLU A 177 12.24 25.65 23.90
N LEU A 178 12.49 26.82 24.52
CA LEU A 178 13.75 27.54 24.41
C LEU A 178 14.85 26.87 25.24
N TYR A 179 14.50 26.40 26.45
CA TYR A 179 15.42 25.66 27.32
C TYR A 179 15.94 24.40 26.64
N ASN A 180 15.04 23.57 26.07
CA ASN A 180 15.39 22.31 25.42
C ASN A 180 16.32 22.53 24.23
N TYR A 181 16.05 23.55 23.39
CA TYR A 181 16.92 23.89 22.26
C TYR A 181 18.36 24.21 22.71
N ILE A 182 18.52 25.01 23.77
CA ILE A 182 19.84 25.39 24.27
C ILE A 182 20.52 24.20 24.97
N PHE A 183 19.75 23.40 25.71
CA PHE A 183 20.25 22.19 26.35
C PHE A 183 20.75 21.17 25.32
N GLU A 184 20.10 21.06 24.16
CA GLU A 184 20.57 20.22 23.04
C GLU A 184 21.91 20.71 22.47
N LEU A 185 22.11 22.03 22.37
CA LEU A 185 23.40 22.62 21.94
C LEU A 185 24.54 22.33 22.92
N ASP A 186 24.24 22.15 24.21
CA ASP A 186 25.23 21.82 25.23
C ASP A 186 25.69 20.35 25.19
N MET A 187 25.00 19.49 24.44
CA MET A 187 25.27 18.06 24.35
C MET A 187 26.04 17.73 23.05
N PRO A 188 27.23 17.10 23.08
CA PRO A 188 27.86 16.60 21.86
C PRO A 188 26.93 15.61 21.15
N ASP A 189 26.85 15.69 19.82
CA ASP A 189 25.93 14.89 19.02
C ASP A 189 26.56 13.56 18.59
N ASP A 190 26.65 12.62 19.53
CA ASP A 190 27.15 11.26 19.27
C ASP A 190 26.06 10.35 18.67
N SER A 191 24.86 10.88 18.39
CA SER A 191 23.73 10.11 17.82
C SER A 191 23.93 9.74 16.35
N ASN A 192 24.84 10.45 15.67
CA ASN A 192 25.27 10.22 14.30
C ASN A 192 26.66 9.56 14.23
N GLU A 193 27.11 8.90 15.31
CA GLU A 193 28.29 8.06 15.21
C GLU A 193 27.98 6.80 14.39
N PRO A 194 28.88 6.37 13.50
CA PRO A 194 28.76 5.07 12.85
C PRO A 194 28.78 3.97 13.92
N ILE A 195 27.65 3.28 14.06
CA ILE A 195 27.46 2.18 14.99
C ILE A 195 27.95 0.90 14.32
N VAL A 196 29.22 0.57 14.55
CA VAL A 196 29.82 -0.66 14.03
C VAL A 196 29.91 -1.71 15.15
N PRO A 197 29.42 -2.95 14.95
CA PRO A 197 29.58 -4.04 15.91
C PRO A 197 31.06 -4.33 16.21
N ILE A 198 31.41 -4.46 17.49
CA ILE A 198 32.78 -4.79 17.91
C ILE A 198 33.01 -6.29 17.81
N ASN A 199 34.08 -6.70 17.12
CA ASN A 199 34.52 -8.11 17.09
C ASN A 199 35.33 -8.46 18.34
N PHE A 200 34.66 -9.08 19.32
CA PHE A 200 35.25 -9.60 20.55
C PHE A 200 35.90 -10.97 20.33
N ASN A 201 37.03 -11.00 19.61
CA ASN A 201 37.97 -12.11 19.74
C ASN A 201 38.83 -11.93 21.00
N ASP A 202 39.40 -13.01 21.52
CA ASP A 202 40.18 -13.01 22.77
C ASP A 202 41.28 -11.92 22.76
N LYS A 203 41.92 -11.70 21.61
CA LYS A 203 43.00 -10.72 21.45
C LYS A 203 42.50 -9.27 21.58
N ASN A 204 41.36 -8.94 20.99
CA ASN A 204 40.75 -7.61 21.02
C ASN A 204 40.18 -7.30 22.40
N ILE A 205 39.55 -8.28 23.07
CA ILE A 205 39.06 -8.15 24.45
C ILE A 205 40.23 -7.85 25.40
N LEU A 206 41.30 -8.65 25.32
CA LEU A 206 42.51 -8.45 26.13
C LEU A 206 43.16 -7.07 25.89
N SER A 207 43.15 -6.59 24.64
CA SER A 207 43.66 -5.25 24.30
C SER A 207 42.78 -4.15 24.90
N LEU A 208 41.46 -4.26 24.73
CA LEU A 208 40.49 -3.30 25.26
C LEU A 208 40.59 -3.20 26.79
N ILE A 209 40.62 -4.35 27.48
CA ILE A 209 40.72 -4.40 28.94
C ILE A 209 41.99 -3.71 29.46
N LYS A 210 43.14 -3.94 28.80
CA LYS A 210 44.40 -3.25 29.15
C LYS A 210 44.31 -1.75 28.91
N THR A 211 43.81 -1.34 27.74
CA THR A 211 43.63 0.08 27.40
C THR A 211 42.70 0.78 28.38
N LEU A 212 41.58 0.16 28.77
CA LEU A 212 40.68 0.71 29.78
C LEU A 212 41.33 0.75 31.16
N ALA A 213 42.08 -0.28 31.54
CA ALA A 213 42.82 -0.26 32.79
C ALA A 213 43.75 0.97 32.84
N ASP A 214 44.48 1.25 31.77
CA ASP A 214 45.38 2.41 31.68
C ASP A 214 44.63 3.75 31.70
N ILE A 215 43.49 3.86 31.00
CA ILE A 215 42.65 5.07 31.00
C ILE A 215 42.09 5.37 32.40
N PHE A 216 41.63 4.34 33.12
CA PHE A 216 41.02 4.49 34.45
C PHE A 216 42.03 4.53 35.60
N LYS A 217 43.35 4.58 35.31
CA LYS A 217 44.44 4.54 36.31
C LYS A 217 44.55 5.80 37.19
N HIS A 218 43.98 6.95 36.78
CA HIS A 218 43.91 8.18 37.59
C HIS A 218 42.69 9.06 37.24
N PRO A 219 41.50 8.87 37.83
CA PRO A 219 40.37 9.74 37.56
C PRO A 219 40.52 11.04 38.38
N ASN A 220 40.99 12.11 37.74
CA ASN A 220 40.95 13.50 38.26
C ASN A 220 39.50 14.02 38.34
N GLY A 221 38.63 13.32 39.09
CA GLY A 221 37.21 13.64 39.24
C GLY A 221 36.31 13.29 38.04
N LYS A 222 36.88 12.90 36.89
CA LYS A 222 36.13 12.59 35.64
C LYS A 222 35.79 11.12 35.40
N GLY A 223 36.06 10.22 36.35
CA GLY A 223 35.88 8.77 36.16
C GLY A 223 34.46 8.35 35.78
N ASN A 224 33.44 9.00 36.35
CA ASN A 224 32.04 8.72 36.00
C ASN A 224 31.64 9.23 34.61
N GLU A 225 32.25 10.31 34.12
CA GLU A 225 32.00 10.86 32.77
C GLU A 225 32.58 9.91 31.71
N LEU A 226 33.84 9.50 31.87
CA LEU A 226 34.49 8.50 31.03
C LEU A 226 33.73 7.16 31.04
N LEU A 227 33.28 6.72 32.23
CA LEU A 227 32.48 5.49 32.37
C LEU A 227 31.12 5.62 31.67
N MET A 228 30.48 6.79 31.72
CA MET A 228 29.22 7.06 31.04
C MET A 228 29.37 7.03 29.51
N ALA A 229 30.40 7.68 28.97
CA ALA A 229 30.71 7.74 27.54
C ALA A 229 31.11 6.37 26.98
N PHE A 230 31.98 5.63 27.69
CA PHE A 230 32.31 4.26 27.31
C PHE A 230 31.08 3.34 27.34
N SER A 231 30.28 3.40 28.40
CA SER A 231 29.07 2.56 28.51
C SER A 231 28.04 2.88 27.43
N GLY A 232 27.89 4.15 27.05
CA GLY A 232 27.02 4.54 25.94
C GLY A 232 27.58 4.09 24.59
N ALA A 233 28.89 4.19 24.36
CA ALA A 233 29.54 3.67 23.15
C ALA A 233 29.31 2.16 22.96
N MET A 234 29.36 1.38 24.05
CA MET A 234 29.11 -0.08 24.06
C MET A 234 27.63 -0.41 23.85
N ALA A 235 26.74 0.32 24.52
CA ALA A 235 25.29 0.14 24.39
C ALA A 235 24.79 0.48 22.99
N LEU A 236 25.28 1.57 22.38
CA LEU A 236 24.98 1.92 21.00
C LEU A 236 25.39 0.81 20.03
N ARG A 237 26.52 0.14 20.27
CA ARG A 237 27.08 -0.96 19.43
C ARG A 237 26.51 -2.35 19.73
N GLY A 238 25.39 -2.42 20.48
CA GLY A 238 24.67 -3.67 20.74
C GLY A 238 25.37 -4.65 21.70
N VAL A 239 26.40 -4.22 22.44
CA VAL A 239 27.07 -5.07 23.43
C VAL A 239 26.20 -5.19 24.67
N SER A 240 25.97 -6.40 25.18
CA SER A 240 25.11 -6.61 26.35
C SER A 240 25.68 -5.92 27.60
N ILE A 241 24.78 -5.51 28.50
CA ILE A 241 25.19 -4.82 29.73
C ILE A 241 26.06 -5.71 30.63
N GLU A 242 25.80 -7.02 30.63
CA GLU A 242 26.57 -8.02 31.36
C GLU A 242 28.02 -8.06 30.87
N HIS A 243 28.22 -8.13 29.55
CA HIS A 243 29.55 -8.13 28.95
C HIS A 243 30.31 -6.83 29.22
N THR A 244 29.65 -5.67 29.14
CA THR A 244 30.28 -4.38 29.46
C THR A 244 30.69 -4.30 30.93
N LYS A 245 29.86 -4.81 31.85
CA LYS A 245 30.19 -4.89 33.27
C LYS A 245 31.37 -5.84 33.53
N GLU A 246 31.47 -6.95 32.81
CA GLU A 246 32.59 -7.89 32.89
C GLU A 246 33.90 -7.25 32.42
N ILE A 247 33.91 -6.61 31.26
CA ILE A 247 35.09 -5.90 30.71
C ILE A 247 35.59 -4.84 31.71
N ILE A 248 34.68 -4.02 32.26
CA ILE A 248 35.03 -2.99 33.26
C ILE A 248 35.55 -3.62 34.56
N LYS A 249 34.94 -4.72 35.01
CA LYS A 249 35.38 -5.45 36.20
C LYS A 249 36.80 -5.99 36.03
N GLU A 250 37.12 -6.56 34.87
CA GLU A 250 38.46 -7.06 34.58
C GLU A 250 39.49 -5.93 34.48
N ALA A 251 39.14 -4.83 33.82
CA ALA A 251 40.00 -3.63 33.77
C ALA A 251 40.25 -3.04 35.17
N ALA A 252 39.20 -2.97 36.01
CA ALA A 252 39.30 -2.49 37.38
C ALA A 252 40.21 -3.38 38.25
N ASN A 253 40.14 -4.70 38.06
CA ASN A 253 40.99 -5.65 38.79
C ASN A 253 42.48 -5.48 38.43
N LEU A 254 42.80 -5.22 37.16
CA LEU A 254 44.18 -5.06 36.70
C LEU A 254 44.90 -3.87 37.36
N ASN A 255 44.21 -2.74 37.54
CA ASN A 255 44.80 -1.52 38.12
C ASN A 255 44.28 -1.18 39.53
N LYS A 256 43.58 -2.10 40.19
CA LYS A 256 43.03 -1.95 41.55
C LYS A 256 42.14 -0.70 41.71
N TRP A 257 41.27 -0.43 40.74
CA TRP A 257 40.30 0.67 40.80
C TRP A 257 39.23 0.36 41.88
N PRO A 258 39.22 1.06 43.03
CA PRO A 258 38.52 0.55 44.22
C PRO A 258 37.00 0.77 44.22
N ASP A 259 36.48 1.74 43.46
CA ASP A 259 35.07 2.19 43.55
C ASP A 259 34.42 2.43 42.17
N VAL A 260 34.20 1.36 41.38
CA VAL A 260 33.47 1.46 40.11
C VAL A 260 31.98 1.71 40.37
N ASN A 261 31.43 2.80 39.85
CA ASN A 261 30.00 3.10 39.96
C ASN A 261 29.18 2.41 38.85
N TYR A 262 28.82 1.14 39.08
CA TYR A 262 28.03 0.35 38.14
C TYR A 262 26.64 0.93 37.81
N ALA A 263 26.08 1.76 38.70
CA ALA A 263 24.79 2.42 38.43
C ALA A 263 24.88 3.41 37.25
N VAL A 264 26.07 3.96 36.95
CA VAL A 264 26.30 4.80 35.77
C VAL A 264 26.15 3.98 34.49
N ILE A 265 26.66 2.74 34.49
CA ILE A 265 26.53 1.81 33.37
C ILE A 265 25.05 1.48 33.13
N ASP A 266 24.33 1.11 34.20
CA ASP A 266 22.89 0.83 34.14
C ASP A 266 22.10 2.01 33.57
N ASN A 267 22.43 3.24 33.99
CA ASN A 267 21.79 4.45 33.49
C ASN A 267 22.06 4.71 32.00
N SER A 268 23.29 4.52 31.51
CA SER A 268 23.60 4.65 30.08
C SER A 268 22.81 3.65 29.23
N TYR A 269 22.76 2.39 29.65
CA TYR A 269 21.99 1.35 28.96
C TYR A 269 20.48 1.60 28.98
N ASN A 270 19.95 2.04 30.13
CA ASN A 270 18.53 2.42 30.24
C ASN A 270 18.18 3.61 29.35
N LYS A 271 19.10 4.56 29.14
CA LYS A 271 18.89 5.67 28.20
C LYS A 271 18.81 5.17 26.76
N VAL A 272 19.72 4.30 26.31
CA VAL A 272 19.69 3.70 24.97
C VAL A 272 18.39 2.90 24.76
N LYS A 273 18.02 2.04 25.72
CA LYS A 273 16.77 1.25 25.66
C LYS A 273 15.51 2.11 25.52
N ASN A 274 15.52 3.30 26.12
CA ASN A 274 14.42 4.26 26.06
C ASN A 274 14.59 5.31 24.94
N HIS A 275 15.48 5.08 23.96
CA HIS A 275 15.73 5.98 22.82
C HIS A 275 16.09 7.42 23.25
N LYS A 276 16.84 7.57 24.36
CA LYS A 276 17.33 8.86 24.85
C LYS A 276 18.79 9.09 24.45
N LYS A 277 19.18 10.37 24.28
CA LYS A 277 20.57 10.77 23.98
C LYS A 277 21.55 10.25 25.04
N VAL A 278 22.67 9.68 24.58
CA VAL A 278 23.78 9.16 25.41
C VAL A 278 25.12 9.67 24.87
N LEU A 279 26.15 9.63 25.71
CA LEU A 279 27.54 9.89 25.31
C LEU A 279 28.12 8.64 24.64
N GLY A 280 28.82 8.81 23.53
CA GLY A 280 29.36 7.76 22.67
C GLY A 280 30.88 7.71 22.63
N TYR A 281 31.43 7.09 21.58
CA TYR A 281 32.86 6.84 21.45
C TYR A 281 33.66 8.12 21.16
N THR A 282 33.10 9.05 20.40
CA THR A 282 33.71 10.35 20.07
C THR A 282 33.92 11.16 21.32
N THR A 283 32.91 11.26 22.18
CA THR A 283 33.05 11.90 23.50
C THR A 283 34.13 11.20 24.33
N PHE A 284 34.10 9.86 24.40
CA PHE A 284 35.09 9.08 25.14
C PHE A 284 36.52 9.34 24.65
N LYS A 285 36.77 9.29 23.33
CA LYS A 285 38.07 9.55 22.71
C LYS A 285 38.52 10.99 22.97
N ASN A 286 37.64 11.97 22.83
CA ASN A 286 37.96 13.38 23.04
C ASN A 286 38.30 13.68 24.51
N ASP A 287 37.62 13.06 25.47
CA ASP A 287 37.94 13.20 26.88
C ASP A 287 39.34 12.64 27.20
N VAL A 288 39.70 11.51 26.60
CA VAL A 288 41.05 10.94 26.68
C VAL A 288 42.09 11.88 26.04
N ILE A 289 41.84 12.40 24.83
CA ILE A 289 42.73 13.35 24.13
C ILE A 289 42.91 14.64 24.93
N SER A 290 41.84 15.20 25.48
CA SER A 290 41.88 16.42 26.28
C SER A 290 42.71 16.28 27.56
N SER A 291 42.93 15.03 27.99
CA SER A 291 43.70 14.65 29.16
C SER A 291 45.04 13.99 28.78
N LYS A 292 45.56 14.20 27.57
CA LYS A 292 46.76 13.52 27.05
C LYS A 292 47.95 13.51 28.01
N ASP A 293 48.16 14.61 28.74
CA ASP A 293 49.31 14.79 29.63
C ASP A 293 49.24 13.89 30.88
N GLN A 294 48.12 13.19 31.09
CA GLN A 294 47.89 12.26 32.20
C GLN A 294 48.29 10.81 31.87
N TYR A 295 48.57 10.50 30.60
CA TYR A 295 48.81 9.12 30.16
C TYR A 295 50.24 8.95 29.64
N GLU A 296 51.06 8.17 30.35
CA GLU A 296 52.45 7.87 29.93
C GLU A 296 52.51 7.10 28.59
N ASN A 297 51.48 6.32 28.28
CA ASN A 297 51.33 5.55 27.06
C ASN A 297 50.20 6.09 26.15
N PHE A 298 50.01 7.42 26.12
CA PHE A 298 48.95 8.07 25.35
C PHE A 298 48.86 7.60 23.89
N ASP A 299 49.98 7.55 23.16
CA ASP A 299 50.01 7.13 21.76
C ASP A 299 49.55 5.68 21.57
N GLU A 300 49.89 4.78 22.51
CA GLU A 300 49.44 3.39 22.50
C GLU A 300 47.95 3.27 22.84
N ILE A 301 47.46 4.08 23.78
CA ILE A 301 46.04 4.17 24.14
C ILE A 301 45.23 4.61 22.92
N ILE A 302 45.60 5.71 22.27
CA ILE A 302 44.88 6.22 21.10
C ILE A 302 44.91 5.21 19.96
N LYS A 303 46.08 4.62 19.65
CA LYS A 303 46.20 3.60 18.61
C LYS A 303 45.36 2.35 18.88
N SER A 304 45.28 1.93 20.15
CA SER A 304 44.44 0.80 20.57
C SER A 304 42.95 1.15 20.44
N LEU A 305 42.53 2.33 20.89
CA LEU A 305 41.15 2.81 20.75
C LEU A 305 40.75 2.92 19.27
N GLU A 306 41.59 3.53 18.42
CA GLU A 306 41.35 3.61 16.98
C GLU A 306 41.26 2.22 16.36
N SER A 307 42.15 1.29 16.69
CA SER A 307 42.09 -0.08 16.17
C SER A 307 40.83 -0.86 16.61
N ILE A 308 40.24 -0.53 17.77
CA ILE A 308 39.10 -1.26 18.34
C ILE A 308 37.76 -0.62 17.92
N PHE A 309 37.71 0.70 17.79
CA PHE A 309 36.48 1.46 17.57
C PHE A 309 36.40 2.16 16.21
N GLU A 310 37.52 2.38 15.52
CA GLU A 310 37.59 3.01 14.20
C GLU A 310 38.06 1.97 13.16
N HIS A 311 37.12 1.27 12.55
CA HIS A 311 37.44 0.44 11.38
C HIS A 311 37.70 1.33 10.16
N GLU A 312 38.71 0.96 9.36
CA GLU A 312 38.82 1.49 7.99
C GLU A 312 37.50 1.20 7.26
N SER A 313 36.85 2.25 6.78
CA SER A 313 35.57 2.10 6.08
C SER A 313 35.75 1.15 4.89
N PRO A 314 34.91 0.11 4.77
CA PRO A 314 35.02 -0.84 3.66
C PRO A 314 34.68 -0.19 2.31
N PHE A 315 34.11 1.01 2.31
CA PHE A 315 33.60 1.70 1.12
C PHE A 315 34.58 2.70 0.50
N PHE A 316 35.63 3.08 1.24
CA PHE A 316 36.64 4.03 0.79
C PHE A 316 38.01 3.36 0.70
N ASP A 317 38.84 3.87 -0.21
CA ASP A 317 40.28 3.66 -0.19
C ASP A 317 40.95 4.92 0.38
N ILE A 318 42.08 4.72 1.06
CA ILE A 318 42.89 5.80 1.59
C ILE A 318 44.05 6.00 0.61
N ASP A 319 44.19 7.19 0.06
CA ASP A 319 45.33 7.51 -0.80
C ASP A 319 46.62 7.76 0.01
N GLU A 320 47.73 7.94 -0.69
CA GLU A 320 49.05 8.20 -0.12
C GLU A 320 49.13 9.48 0.74
N HIS A 321 48.11 10.33 0.70
CA HIS A 321 47.98 11.56 1.48
C HIS A 321 46.92 11.48 2.59
N GLY A 322 46.30 10.31 2.79
CA GLY A 322 45.29 10.09 3.83
C GLY A 322 43.87 10.53 3.45
N LEU A 323 43.61 10.89 2.18
CA LEU A 323 42.27 11.25 1.71
C LEU A 323 41.46 9.99 1.39
N LYS A 324 40.22 9.95 1.90
CA LYS A 324 39.26 8.89 1.61
C LYS A 324 38.63 9.09 0.22
N LYS A 325 38.79 8.11 -0.67
CA LYS A 325 38.16 8.07 -1.99
C LYS A 325 37.18 6.92 -2.07
N PHE A 326 35.94 7.19 -2.46
CA PHE A 326 34.92 6.16 -2.61
C PHE A 326 35.34 5.11 -3.65
N ASN A 327 35.29 3.84 -3.27
CA ASN A 327 35.57 2.71 -4.17
C ASN A 327 34.31 1.86 -4.34
N LYS A 328 33.62 2.09 -5.46
CA LYS A 328 32.41 1.35 -5.85
C LYS A 328 32.62 -0.16 -5.89
N ALA A 329 33.70 -0.64 -6.50
CA ALA A 329 33.91 -2.07 -6.71
C ALA A 329 34.09 -2.80 -5.36
N LYS A 330 34.93 -2.23 -4.49
CA LYS A 330 35.15 -2.72 -3.11
C LYS A 330 33.88 -2.67 -2.28
N SER A 331 33.10 -1.60 -2.40
CA SER A 331 31.81 -1.43 -1.74
C SER A 331 30.80 -2.51 -2.13
N ILE A 332 30.65 -2.76 -3.44
CA ILE A 332 29.78 -3.81 -3.97
C ILE A 332 30.24 -5.19 -3.49
N GLU A 333 31.53 -5.48 -3.53
CA GLU A 333 32.08 -6.75 -3.04
C GLU A 333 31.83 -6.95 -1.53
N PHE A 334 31.98 -5.89 -0.74
CA PHE A 334 31.68 -5.92 0.69
C PHE A 334 30.20 -6.26 0.94
N VAL A 335 29.26 -5.61 0.25
CA VAL A 335 27.84 -5.92 0.41
C VAL A 335 27.54 -7.35 -0.05
N ARG A 336 28.10 -7.80 -1.18
CA ARG A 336 27.93 -9.19 -1.66
C ARG A 336 28.50 -10.24 -0.72
N LYS A 337 29.54 -9.95 0.05
CA LYS A 337 30.05 -10.88 1.07
C LYS A 337 29.09 -11.04 2.24
N ASN A 338 28.35 -10.00 2.58
CA ASN A 338 27.35 -10.03 3.65
C ASN A 338 26.00 -10.56 3.14
N TYR A 339 25.69 -10.35 1.86
CA TYR A 339 24.51 -10.88 1.16
C TYR A 339 24.97 -11.75 -0.02
N ALA A 340 25.35 -13.00 0.28
CA ALA A 340 25.97 -13.90 -0.71
C ALA A 340 25.01 -14.27 -1.86
N ASP A 341 23.74 -14.54 -1.52
CA ASP A 341 22.74 -15.07 -2.45
C ASP A 341 21.73 -14.00 -2.86
N LEU A 342 22.21 -12.98 -3.58
CA LEU A 342 21.39 -11.90 -4.15
C LEU A 342 20.98 -12.18 -5.60
N PHE A 343 19.74 -11.83 -5.93
CA PHE A 343 19.15 -11.96 -7.25
C PHE A 343 18.35 -10.70 -7.60
N THR A 344 18.35 -10.27 -8.85
CA THR A 344 17.55 -9.12 -9.31
C THR A 344 16.69 -9.53 -10.50
N ASP A 345 15.39 -9.26 -10.42
CA ASP A 345 14.45 -9.60 -11.49
C ASP A 345 14.42 -8.56 -12.64
N ASP A 346 13.61 -8.83 -13.66
CA ASP A 346 13.41 -7.94 -14.82
C ASP A 346 12.69 -6.62 -14.49
N ARG A 347 12.10 -6.51 -13.29
CA ARG A 347 11.53 -5.28 -12.74
C ARG A 347 12.54 -4.47 -11.94
N GLY A 348 13.76 -4.99 -11.75
CA GLY A 348 14.80 -4.38 -10.94
C GLY A 348 14.59 -4.50 -9.43
N ILE A 349 13.78 -5.47 -8.99
CA ILE A 349 13.57 -5.78 -7.57
C ILE A 349 14.68 -6.72 -7.11
N ILE A 350 15.32 -6.41 -5.98
CA ILE A 350 16.38 -7.23 -5.39
C ILE A 350 15.76 -8.24 -4.43
N TYR A 351 16.19 -9.49 -4.54
CA TYR A 351 15.83 -10.62 -3.70
C TYR A 351 17.08 -11.15 -3.00
N TYR A 352 16.91 -11.61 -1.77
CA TYR A 352 17.94 -12.29 -1.00
C TYR A 352 17.44 -13.66 -0.56
N PHE A 353 18.30 -14.66 -0.69
CA PHE A 353 18.03 -15.99 -0.18
C PHE A 353 18.81 -16.23 1.11
N SER A 354 18.10 -16.55 2.19
CA SER A 354 18.65 -17.03 3.44
C SER A 354 18.40 -18.54 3.58
N LYS A 355 19.42 -19.28 3.99
CA LYS A 355 19.27 -20.71 4.32
C LYS A 355 18.36 -20.96 5.53
N GLU A 356 18.22 -19.96 6.39
CA GLU A 356 17.42 -20.06 7.63
C GLU A 356 15.97 -19.66 7.39
N ASN A 357 15.73 -18.62 6.58
CA ASN A 357 14.41 -17.99 6.43
C ASN A 357 13.88 -17.99 4.99
N GLY A 358 14.60 -18.56 4.02
CA GLY A 358 14.18 -18.63 2.63
C GLY A 358 14.32 -17.30 1.88
N TRP A 359 13.37 -17.01 0.98
CA TRP A 359 13.42 -15.83 0.10
C TRP A 359 12.89 -14.57 0.77
N HIS A 360 13.64 -13.50 0.67
CA HIS A 360 13.28 -12.14 1.04
C HIS A 360 13.14 -11.28 -0.23
N GLU A 361 12.01 -10.59 -0.35
CA GLU A 361 11.67 -9.76 -1.52
C GLU A 361 11.86 -8.27 -1.20
N ASP A 362 12.35 -7.51 -2.18
CA ASP A 362 12.49 -6.05 -2.16
C ASP A 362 13.35 -5.53 -0.99
N ILE A 363 14.50 -6.17 -0.79
CA ILE A 363 15.42 -5.86 0.31
C ILE A 363 16.32 -4.64 0.05
N GLU A 364 15.97 -3.81 -0.93
CA GLU A 364 16.77 -2.63 -1.31
C GLU A 364 16.93 -1.65 -0.14
N ALA A 365 15.83 -1.39 0.59
CA ALA A 365 15.86 -0.55 1.78
C ALA A 365 16.67 -1.18 2.93
N GLU A 366 16.65 -2.50 3.06
CA GLU A 366 17.46 -3.24 4.05
C GLU A 366 18.95 -3.12 3.73
N ILE A 367 19.34 -3.31 2.46
CA ILE A 367 20.71 -3.11 2.00
C ILE A 367 21.15 -1.66 2.18
N ALA A 368 20.31 -0.69 1.80
CA ALA A 368 20.60 0.73 1.98
C ALA A 368 20.84 1.06 3.45
N SER A 369 19.97 0.57 4.34
CA SER A 369 20.11 0.74 5.78
C SER A 369 21.38 0.07 6.31
N PHE A 370 21.70 -1.16 5.86
CA PHE A 370 22.94 -1.84 6.21
C PHE A 370 24.19 -1.05 5.80
N ILE A 371 24.22 -0.51 4.58
CA ILE A 371 25.31 0.33 4.08
C ILE A 371 25.45 1.59 4.95
N GLN A 372 24.34 2.29 5.18
CA GLN A 372 24.33 3.54 5.95
C GLN A 372 24.72 3.32 7.43
N CYS A 373 24.30 2.19 8.02
CA CYS A 373 24.71 1.83 9.38
C CYS A 373 26.20 1.47 9.46
N THR A 374 26.75 0.87 8.40
CA THR A 374 28.18 0.52 8.33
C THR A 374 29.06 1.76 8.23
N ASP A 375 28.66 2.76 7.43
CA ASP A 375 29.35 4.05 7.36
C ASP A 375 28.37 5.19 7.05
N GLN A 376 28.02 5.95 8.08
CA GLN A 376 27.07 7.06 7.97
C GLN A 376 27.60 8.25 7.15
N SER A 377 28.89 8.28 6.81
CA SER A 377 29.49 9.34 5.98
C SER A 377 29.23 9.17 4.48
N LEU A 378 28.69 8.02 4.05
CA LEU A 378 28.26 7.81 2.67
C LEU A 378 27.06 8.72 2.33
N SER A 379 27.19 9.45 1.22
CA SER A 379 26.07 10.18 0.61
C SER A 379 25.06 9.22 -0.03
N GLU A 380 23.78 9.62 -0.08
CA GLU A 380 22.71 8.89 -0.79
C GLU A 380 23.12 8.46 -2.21
N HIS A 381 23.81 9.35 -2.94
CA HIS A 381 24.30 9.05 -4.29
C HIS A 381 25.23 7.82 -4.35
N ASN A 382 26.10 7.63 -3.36
CA ASN A 382 27.02 6.49 -3.32
C ASN A 382 26.26 5.20 -2.95
N VAL A 383 25.26 5.30 -2.07
CA VAL A 383 24.39 4.17 -1.71
C VAL A 383 23.62 3.70 -2.96
N ASP A 384 22.99 4.62 -3.68
CA ASP A 384 22.31 4.35 -4.94
C ASP A 384 23.25 3.73 -5.98
N GLU A 385 24.49 4.21 -6.04
CA GLU A 385 25.51 3.67 -6.94
C GLU A 385 25.90 2.22 -6.60
N ILE A 386 25.99 1.87 -5.32
CA ILE A 386 26.24 0.50 -4.85
C ILE A 386 25.04 -0.39 -5.22
N ILE A 387 23.82 0.05 -4.89
CA ILE A 387 22.58 -0.69 -5.16
C ILE A 387 22.40 -0.93 -6.66
N SER A 388 22.61 0.09 -7.48
CA SER A 388 22.56 -0.03 -8.95
C SER A 388 23.60 -1.03 -9.47
N GLY A 389 24.81 -1.02 -8.91
CA GLY A 389 25.84 -2.01 -9.19
C GLY A 389 25.45 -3.43 -8.79
N LEU A 390 24.83 -3.62 -7.63
CA LEU A 390 24.29 -4.90 -7.18
C LEU A 390 23.18 -5.40 -8.12
N LYS A 391 22.22 -4.54 -8.49
CA LYS A 391 21.15 -4.87 -9.45
C LYS A 391 21.72 -5.38 -10.77
N HIS A 392 22.76 -4.74 -11.27
CA HIS A 392 23.39 -5.15 -12.53
C HIS A 392 24.13 -6.50 -12.42
N LEU A 393 24.87 -6.73 -11.32
CA LEU A 393 25.64 -7.95 -11.13
C LEU A 393 24.80 -9.18 -10.74
N THR A 394 23.65 -8.94 -10.12
CA THR A 394 22.76 -10.00 -9.61
C THR A 394 21.55 -10.21 -10.52
N PHE A 395 21.49 -9.52 -11.66
CA PHE A 395 20.41 -9.64 -12.63
C PHE A 395 20.29 -11.07 -13.14
N ASP A 396 19.15 -11.69 -12.85
CA ASP A 396 18.75 -12.99 -13.38
C ASP A 396 17.26 -12.92 -13.73
N LYS A 397 16.95 -13.01 -15.02
CA LYS A 397 15.54 -13.00 -15.47
C LYS A 397 14.83 -14.32 -15.15
N PHE A 398 15.56 -15.40 -14.96
CA PHE A 398 15.03 -16.76 -14.95
C PHE A 398 15.04 -17.42 -13.57
N PHE A 399 15.64 -16.85 -12.52
CA PHE A 399 15.66 -17.50 -11.20
C PHE A 399 14.24 -17.80 -10.66
N LYS A 400 13.23 -17.01 -11.04
CA LYS A 400 11.82 -17.23 -10.68
C LYS A 400 11.10 -18.31 -11.48
N SER A 401 11.73 -18.83 -12.54
CA SER A 401 11.13 -19.81 -13.45
C SER A 401 11.02 -21.20 -12.81
N ASN A 402 11.96 -21.56 -11.92
CA ASN A 402 11.90 -22.82 -11.21
C ASN A 402 10.98 -22.69 -9.99
N LYS A 403 9.73 -23.10 -10.14
CA LYS A 403 8.74 -23.05 -9.06
C LYS A 403 8.91 -24.22 -8.11
N LEU A 404 8.67 -23.97 -6.82
CA LEU A 404 8.60 -25.01 -5.82
C LEU A 404 7.47 -26.00 -6.16
N PRO A 405 7.68 -27.33 -6.09
CA PRO A 405 6.61 -28.32 -6.26
C PRO A 405 5.46 -28.10 -5.27
N ASN A 406 4.23 -28.47 -5.65
CA ASN A 406 3.06 -28.32 -4.76
C ASN A 406 3.08 -29.27 -3.55
N THR A 407 3.93 -30.29 -3.55
CA THR A 407 4.15 -31.21 -2.42
C THR A 407 5.03 -30.62 -1.31
N LEU A 408 5.71 -29.51 -1.59
CA LEU A 408 6.55 -28.79 -0.62
C LEU A 408 5.87 -27.48 -0.23
N ILE A 409 5.63 -27.25 1.05
CA ILE A 409 5.04 -26.02 1.56
C ILE A 409 6.14 -25.15 2.18
N PRO A 410 6.36 -23.93 1.68
CA PRO A 410 7.37 -23.06 2.25
C PRO A 410 6.84 -22.41 3.53
N ILE A 411 7.35 -22.82 4.67
CA ILE A 411 7.09 -22.20 5.98
C ILE A 411 8.33 -21.46 6.47
N THR A 412 8.23 -20.70 7.56
CA THR A 412 9.36 -19.88 8.05
C THR A 412 10.60 -20.73 8.39
N GLU A 413 10.41 -21.94 8.92
CA GLU A 413 11.50 -22.82 9.35
C GLU A 413 12.10 -23.69 8.22
N GLY A 414 11.49 -23.73 7.03
CA GLY A 414 11.94 -24.59 5.94
C GLY A 414 10.89 -24.94 4.90
N LEU A 415 11.13 -26.02 4.16
CA LEU A 415 10.23 -26.59 3.16
C LEU A 415 9.56 -27.84 3.73
N TYR A 416 8.30 -27.72 4.13
CA TYR A 416 7.56 -28.85 4.69
C TYR A 416 7.06 -29.77 3.57
N ASN A 417 7.53 -31.01 3.57
CA ASN A 417 7.15 -32.03 2.60
C ASN A 417 5.92 -32.80 3.10
N ILE A 418 4.81 -32.68 2.39
CA ILE A 418 3.54 -33.28 2.79
C ILE A 418 3.51 -34.81 2.60
N GLU A 419 4.32 -35.34 1.69
CA GLU A 419 4.38 -36.79 1.41
C GLU A 419 5.23 -37.50 2.46
N THR A 420 6.40 -36.95 2.78
CA THR A 420 7.33 -37.52 3.77
C THR A 420 7.03 -37.09 5.20
N LYS A 421 6.17 -36.07 5.37
CA LYS A 421 5.85 -35.42 6.66
C LYS A 421 7.11 -34.92 7.39
N SER A 422 8.03 -34.33 6.65
CA SER A 422 9.32 -33.86 7.17
C SER A 422 9.64 -32.44 6.72
N LEU A 423 10.41 -31.73 7.53
CA LEU A 423 10.87 -30.38 7.23
C LEU A 423 12.24 -30.45 6.58
N GLU A 424 12.32 -30.06 5.31
CA GLU A 424 13.55 -29.93 4.55
C GLU A 424 14.11 -28.51 4.67
N GLN A 425 15.43 -28.35 4.46
CA GLN A 425 16.05 -27.02 4.46
C GLN A 425 15.56 -26.20 3.27
N HIS A 426 15.47 -24.88 3.44
CA HIS A 426 15.24 -23.97 2.33
C HIS A 426 16.25 -24.19 1.19
N ASN A 427 15.76 -24.07 -0.05
CA ASN A 427 16.52 -24.39 -1.24
C ASN A 427 16.44 -23.25 -2.27
N PRO A 428 17.57 -22.58 -2.61
CA PRO A 428 17.58 -21.45 -3.54
C PRO A 428 17.32 -21.85 -4.99
N ASN A 429 17.33 -23.15 -5.31
CA ASN A 429 17.01 -23.62 -6.66
C ASN A 429 15.53 -23.42 -7.00
N TYR A 430 14.67 -23.26 -6.01
CA TYR A 430 13.24 -23.01 -6.20
C TYR A 430 12.89 -21.60 -5.73
N PHE A 431 12.08 -20.89 -6.51
CA PHE A 431 11.48 -19.63 -6.09
C PHE A 431 10.10 -19.87 -5.48
N TYR A 432 9.88 -19.30 -4.30
CA TYR A 432 8.63 -19.41 -3.55
C TYR A 432 8.49 -18.24 -2.57
N LYS A 433 7.27 -18.03 -2.08
CA LYS A 433 6.99 -17.12 -0.96
C LYS A 433 6.57 -17.91 0.26
N ASN A 434 7.15 -17.62 1.41
CA ASN A 434 6.82 -18.31 2.65
C ASN A 434 5.37 -18.03 3.08
N ILE A 435 4.78 -19.03 3.73
CA ILE A 435 3.57 -18.90 4.53
C ILE A 435 4.05 -18.90 5.98
N ALA A 436 3.94 -17.76 6.66
CA ALA A 436 4.47 -17.56 8.01
C ALA A 436 3.63 -18.29 9.08
N ARG A 437 3.58 -19.62 9.01
CA ARG A 437 2.82 -20.53 9.87
C ARG A 437 3.69 -21.65 10.38
N LYS A 438 3.40 -22.12 11.59
CA LYS A 438 4.07 -23.26 12.19
C LYS A 438 3.25 -24.53 11.98
N TYR A 439 3.90 -25.60 11.56
CA TYR A 439 3.28 -26.92 11.49
C TYR A 439 3.16 -27.57 12.88
N ILE A 440 1.99 -28.10 13.18
CA ILE A 440 1.64 -28.79 14.42
C ILE A 440 1.28 -30.26 14.09
N PRO A 441 2.13 -31.24 14.47
CA PRO A 441 1.84 -32.64 14.21
C PRO A 441 0.64 -33.14 15.04
N ASN A 442 -0.15 -34.05 14.47
CA ASN A 442 -1.32 -34.68 15.10
C ASN A 442 -2.44 -33.68 15.47
N VAL A 443 -2.60 -32.61 14.71
CA VAL A 443 -3.63 -31.57 14.95
C VAL A 443 -5.07 -32.11 14.94
N ASN A 444 -5.32 -33.25 14.29
CA ASN A 444 -6.64 -33.88 14.17
C ASN A 444 -7.33 -34.22 15.50
N GLN A 445 -6.60 -34.19 16.61
CA GLN A 445 -7.14 -34.43 17.95
C GLN A 445 -7.62 -33.15 18.63
N GLN A 446 -7.48 -31.98 17.99
CA GLN A 446 -7.80 -30.67 18.56
C GLN A 446 -9.02 -30.06 17.86
N PRO A 447 -9.95 -29.44 18.61
CA PRO A 447 -11.05 -28.69 18.00
C PRO A 447 -10.52 -27.44 17.29
N LEU A 448 -11.16 -27.08 16.17
CA LEU A 448 -10.90 -25.86 15.41
C LEU A 448 -12.04 -24.88 15.64
N ALA A 449 -11.73 -23.71 16.21
CA ALA A 449 -12.69 -22.63 16.33
C ALA A 449 -13.20 -22.19 14.95
N PHE A 450 -12.38 -22.33 13.91
CA PHE A 450 -12.80 -22.09 12.54
C PHE A 450 -13.86 -23.09 12.04
N ASP A 451 -13.81 -24.37 12.43
CA ASP A 451 -14.87 -25.35 12.08
C ASP A 451 -16.20 -24.96 12.73
N ASP A 452 -16.17 -24.64 14.03
CA ASP A 452 -17.33 -24.18 14.78
C ASP A 452 -17.92 -22.89 14.21
N PHE A 453 -17.06 -22.00 13.69
CA PHE A 453 -17.50 -20.80 13.01
C PHE A 453 -18.20 -21.13 11.68
N LEU A 454 -17.64 -22.01 10.85
CA LEU A 454 -18.26 -22.44 9.59
C LEU A 454 -19.63 -23.10 9.82
N ASN A 455 -19.79 -23.89 10.88
CA ASN A 455 -21.08 -24.48 11.27
C ASN A 455 -22.17 -23.45 11.56
N LYS A 456 -21.79 -22.22 11.93
CA LYS A 456 -22.72 -21.14 12.28
C LYS A 456 -23.02 -20.20 11.12
N VAL A 457 -22.06 -19.98 10.21
CA VAL A 457 -22.19 -18.95 9.15
C VAL A 457 -22.57 -19.49 7.79
N LEU A 458 -22.35 -20.78 7.51
CA LEU A 458 -22.74 -21.40 6.25
C LEU A 458 -24.21 -21.80 6.30
N ALA A 459 -24.93 -21.59 5.20
CA ALA A 459 -26.33 -22.00 5.08
C ALA A 459 -26.49 -23.53 5.10
N ASN A 460 -25.55 -24.24 4.46
CA ASN A 460 -25.50 -25.70 4.43
C ASN A 460 -24.11 -26.21 4.83
N PRO A 461 -23.74 -26.20 6.12
CA PRO A 461 -22.38 -26.53 6.57
C PRO A 461 -21.90 -27.92 6.13
N GLU A 462 -22.78 -28.92 6.17
CA GLU A 462 -22.45 -30.30 5.77
C GLU A 462 -21.99 -30.41 4.30
N LYS A 463 -22.53 -29.54 3.44
CA LYS A 463 -22.24 -29.53 2.01
C LYS A 463 -21.07 -28.60 1.67
N ASP A 464 -21.07 -27.40 2.23
CA ASP A 464 -20.25 -26.30 1.74
C ASP A 464 -18.92 -26.13 2.50
N LYS A 465 -18.79 -26.72 3.69
CA LYS A 465 -17.58 -26.59 4.51
C LYS A 465 -16.34 -27.11 3.78
N MET A 466 -16.47 -28.24 3.08
CA MET A 466 -15.37 -28.81 2.30
C MET A 466 -14.91 -27.85 1.20
N ALA A 467 -15.83 -27.16 0.52
CA ALA A 467 -15.48 -26.17 -0.51
C ALA A 467 -14.66 -24.99 0.07
N VAL A 468 -14.96 -24.57 1.30
CA VAL A 468 -14.18 -23.54 2.01
C VAL A 468 -12.77 -24.06 2.34
N TYR A 469 -12.64 -25.29 2.86
CA TYR A 469 -11.34 -25.88 3.14
C TYR A 469 -10.50 -26.11 1.89
N GLU A 470 -11.10 -26.61 0.81
CA GLU A 470 -10.44 -26.76 -0.49
C GLU A 470 -10.00 -25.41 -1.06
N SER A 471 -10.77 -24.35 -0.85
CA SER A 471 -10.37 -22.99 -1.25
C SER A 471 -9.13 -22.49 -0.50
N ILE A 472 -8.98 -22.86 0.78
CA ILE A 472 -7.78 -22.56 1.56
C ILE A 472 -6.59 -23.39 1.05
N ALA A 473 -6.79 -24.70 0.82
CA ALA A 473 -5.77 -25.59 0.26
C ALA A 473 -5.29 -25.09 -1.13
N TRP A 474 -6.21 -24.57 -1.94
CA TRP A 474 -5.89 -23.96 -3.23
C TRP A 474 -4.93 -22.77 -3.10
N GLY A 475 -5.07 -21.97 -2.05
CA GLY A 475 -4.15 -20.88 -1.72
C GLY A 475 -2.74 -21.34 -1.33
N PHE A 476 -2.53 -22.62 -0.99
CA PHE A 476 -1.21 -23.17 -0.64
C PHE A 476 -0.41 -23.64 -1.86
N LEU A 477 -1.02 -23.75 -3.04
CA LEU A 477 -0.33 -24.16 -4.25
C LEU A 477 0.80 -23.18 -4.60
N ASN A 478 1.97 -23.72 -4.94
CA ASN A 478 3.12 -22.96 -5.42
C ASN A 478 3.09 -22.75 -6.94
N ASN A 479 2.54 -23.73 -7.66
CA ASN A 479 2.20 -23.62 -9.07
C ASN A 479 0.73 -24.01 -9.25
N ASN A 480 -0.12 -23.01 -9.46
CA ASN A 480 -1.55 -23.19 -9.62
C ASN A 480 -1.94 -23.15 -11.11
N ASP A 481 -2.38 -24.30 -11.62
CA ASP A 481 -2.87 -24.45 -13.00
C ASP A 481 -4.40 -24.59 -13.06
N ILE A 482 -5.10 -24.41 -11.93
CA ILE A 482 -6.56 -24.47 -11.86
C ILE A 482 -7.16 -23.14 -12.34
N GLN A 483 -7.83 -23.20 -13.49
CA GLN A 483 -8.64 -22.09 -14.00
C GLN A 483 -10.03 -22.11 -13.36
N GLY A 484 -10.31 -21.14 -12.50
CA GLY A 484 -11.64 -20.97 -11.93
C GLY A 484 -11.73 -19.89 -10.87
N MET A 485 -12.88 -19.84 -10.20
CA MET A 485 -13.20 -18.99 -9.07
C MET A 485 -14.20 -19.69 -8.15
N MET A 486 -14.00 -19.51 -6.86
CA MET A 486 -14.96 -19.87 -5.81
C MET A 486 -15.85 -18.66 -5.53
N ILE A 487 -17.16 -18.84 -5.47
CA ILE A 487 -18.10 -17.74 -5.21
C ILE A 487 -18.64 -17.85 -3.79
N PHE A 488 -18.45 -16.81 -2.98
CA PHE A 488 -19.05 -16.68 -1.67
C PHE A 488 -20.29 -15.77 -1.77
N TYR A 489 -21.47 -16.38 -1.64
CA TYR A 489 -22.76 -15.75 -1.87
C TYR A 489 -23.58 -15.62 -0.58
N GLY A 490 -24.23 -14.48 -0.38
CA GLY A 490 -25.18 -14.26 0.72
C GLY A 490 -25.42 -12.78 0.97
N GLU A 491 -26.41 -12.40 1.77
CA GLU A 491 -26.65 -10.99 2.10
C GLU A 491 -25.49 -10.38 2.95
N GLY A 492 -25.46 -9.05 3.11
CA GLY A 492 -24.39 -8.38 3.83
C GLY A 492 -24.40 -8.71 5.34
N GLY A 493 -23.22 -8.89 5.93
CA GLY A 493 -23.08 -9.20 7.37
C GLY A 493 -22.88 -10.68 7.71
N ASN A 494 -22.57 -11.55 6.74
CA ASN A 494 -22.68 -13.01 6.92
C ASN A 494 -21.36 -13.75 7.17
N GLY A 495 -20.31 -13.04 7.61
CA GLY A 495 -19.02 -13.67 7.91
C GLY A 495 -18.09 -13.90 6.72
N LYS A 496 -18.53 -13.71 5.45
CA LYS A 496 -17.68 -13.74 4.24
C LYS A 496 -16.40 -12.91 4.40
N GLY A 497 -16.56 -11.67 4.89
CA GLY A 497 -15.45 -10.76 5.13
C GLY A 497 -14.52 -11.19 6.26
N ILE A 498 -15.02 -11.91 7.27
CA ILE A 498 -14.20 -12.50 8.34
C ILE A 498 -13.37 -13.65 7.76
N ILE A 499 -13.97 -14.56 7.00
CA ILE A 499 -13.23 -15.66 6.35
C ILE A 499 -12.14 -15.10 5.44
N GLN A 500 -12.45 -14.13 4.58
CA GLN A 500 -11.47 -13.55 3.66
C GLN A 500 -10.37 -12.74 4.38
N ASN A 501 -10.75 -11.74 5.18
CA ASN A 501 -9.79 -10.80 5.78
C ASN A 501 -9.13 -11.33 7.06
N ALA A 502 -9.91 -11.94 7.95
CA ALA A 502 -9.44 -12.33 9.26
C ALA A 502 -8.80 -13.73 9.22
N VAL A 503 -9.37 -14.66 8.48
CA VAL A 503 -8.83 -16.02 8.41
C VAL A 503 -7.84 -16.18 7.26
N ILE A 504 -8.28 -16.15 6.00
CA ILE A 504 -7.45 -16.46 4.82
C ILE A 504 -6.26 -15.51 4.69
N ALA A 505 -6.49 -14.19 4.74
CA ALA A 505 -5.42 -13.21 4.55
C ALA A 505 -4.37 -13.26 5.67
N ASN A 506 -4.77 -13.53 6.91
CA ASN A 506 -3.79 -13.76 7.97
C ASN A 506 -3.14 -15.13 7.80
N LEU A 507 -3.89 -16.22 7.57
CA LEU A 507 -3.38 -17.58 7.40
C LEU A 507 -2.24 -17.65 6.37
N LEU A 508 -2.45 -17.07 5.18
CA LEU A 508 -1.46 -17.03 4.09
C LEU A 508 -0.37 -15.97 4.29
N GLY A 509 -0.60 -14.97 5.13
CA GLY A 509 0.19 -13.73 5.16
C GLY A 509 -0.36 -12.69 4.18
N ARG A 510 -0.47 -11.43 4.62
CA ARG A 510 -1.11 -10.36 3.82
C ARG A 510 -0.30 -10.02 2.56
N GLU A 511 0.99 -10.28 2.58
CA GLU A 511 1.90 -10.16 1.44
C GLU A 511 1.59 -11.15 0.31
N ASN A 512 0.98 -12.30 0.65
CA ASN A 512 0.63 -13.36 -0.30
C ASN A 512 -0.78 -13.21 -0.88
N VAL A 513 -1.56 -12.23 -0.41
CA VAL A 513 -2.96 -12.03 -0.81
C VAL A 513 -3.16 -10.63 -1.39
N ALA A 514 -4.04 -10.49 -2.38
CA ALA A 514 -4.57 -9.20 -2.77
C ALA A 514 -6.10 -9.19 -2.62
N MET A 515 -6.64 -8.03 -2.23
CA MET A 515 -8.07 -7.84 -2.01
C MET A 515 -8.57 -6.71 -2.90
N PRO A 516 -8.58 -6.91 -4.23
CA PRO A 516 -8.84 -5.82 -5.13
C PRO A 516 -10.34 -5.52 -5.26
N ASP A 517 -10.61 -4.27 -5.60
CA ASP A 517 -11.94 -3.81 -5.98
C ASP A 517 -12.14 -4.05 -7.49
N LEU A 518 -13.19 -4.81 -7.84
CA LEU A 518 -13.51 -5.14 -9.24
C LEU A 518 -13.71 -3.90 -10.11
N ASN A 519 -14.34 -2.86 -9.57
CA ASN A 519 -14.59 -1.62 -10.29
C ASN A 519 -13.29 -0.83 -10.50
N ARG A 520 -12.36 -0.88 -9.54
CA ARG A 520 -11.05 -0.25 -9.71
C ARG A 520 -10.22 -0.94 -10.78
N ILE A 521 -10.16 -2.28 -10.76
CA ILE A 521 -9.44 -3.03 -11.80
C ILE A 521 -10.05 -2.75 -13.18
N ALA A 522 -11.38 -2.64 -13.26
CA ALA A 522 -12.05 -2.36 -14.52
C ALA A 522 -11.72 -1.00 -15.13
N ASN A 523 -11.51 0.02 -14.30
CA ASN A 523 -11.34 1.40 -14.77
C ASN A 523 -9.89 1.91 -14.74
N TYR A 524 -9.00 1.26 -13.99
CA TYR A 524 -7.63 1.73 -13.77
C TYR A 524 -6.61 0.62 -14.11
N PRO A 525 -5.97 0.69 -15.30
CA PRO A 525 -5.04 -0.35 -15.76
C PRO A 525 -3.88 -0.65 -14.80
N PHE A 526 -3.38 0.36 -14.06
CA PHE A 526 -2.28 0.19 -13.10
C PHE A 526 -2.66 -0.59 -11.84
N GLU A 527 -3.95 -0.82 -11.56
CA GLU A 527 -4.38 -1.65 -10.43
C GLU A 527 -4.00 -3.12 -10.62
N LEU A 528 -3.86 -3.56 -11.87
CA LEU A 528 -3.46 -4.93 -12.22
C LEU A 528 -2.09 -5.30 -11.65
N GLN A 529 -1.19 -4.32 -11.45
CA GLN A 529 0.13 -4.58 -10.86
C GLN A 529 0.04 -5.11 -9.42
N SER A 530 -1.04 -4.79 -8.69
CA SER A 530 -1.23 -5.24 -7.30
C SER A 530 -1.55 -6.73 -7.17
N LEU A 531 -1.94 -7.36 -8.28
CA LEU A 531 -2.33 -8.77 -8.36
C LEU A 531 -1.12 -9.69 -8.65
N VAL A 532 0.04 -9.10 -8.95
CA VAL A 532 1.25 -9.82 -9.35
C VAL A 532 1.88 -10.54 -8.15
N ASP A 533 2.34 -11.76 -8.39
CA ASP A 533 3.00 -12.65 -7.41
C ASP A 533 2.17 -12.88 -6.13
N LYS A 534 0.82 -12.88 -6.25
CA LYS A 534 -0.11 -13.21 -5.16
C LYS A 534 -0.57 -14.66 -5.26
N ARG A 535 -0.62 -15.36 -4.13
CA ARG A 535 -1.19 -16.71 -4.02
C ARG A 535 -2.70 -16.69 -4.16
N MET A 536 -3.36 -15.64 -3.66
CA MET A 536 -4.81 -15.57 -3.63
C MET A 536 -5.37 -14.16 -3.87
N LEU A 537 -6.45 -14.08 -4.64
CA LEU A 537 -7.20 -12.87 -4.94
C LEU A 537 -8.58 -12.97 -4.30
N LEU A 538 -8.87 -12.07 -3.38
CA LEU A 538 -10.13 -12.01 -2.63
C LEU A 538 -10.93 -10.80 -3.10
N PHE A 539 -11.76 -11.02 -4.12
CA PHE A 539 -12.63 -9.97 -4.63
C PHE A 539 -13.81 -9.75 -3.69
N SER A 540 -14.09 -8.49 -3.41
CA SER A 540 -15.31 -8.06 -2.72
C SER A 540 -16.03 -7.03 -3.58
N GLU A 541 -17.34 -7.19 -3.71
CA GLU A 541 -18.18 -6.19 -4.38
C GLU A 541 -18.39 -4.97 -3.47
N SER A 542 -18.06 -3.77 -3.96
CA SER A 542 -18.04 -2.54 -3.15
C SER A 542 -19.22 -1.59 -3.42
N VAL A 543 -19.99 -1.74 -4.51
CA VAL A 543 -21.03 -0.76 -4.87
C VAL A 543 -22.25 -1.38 -5.55
N LYS A 544 -23.46 -1.00 -5.10
CA LYS A 544 -24.73 -1.28 -5.78
C LYS A 544 -24.73 -0.68 -7.19
N GLY A 545 -24.93 -1.49 -8.21
CA GLY A 545 -25.10 -1.04 -9.61
C GLY A 545 -23.87 -1.21 -10.50
N VAL A 546 -22.82 -1.88 -10.03
CA VAL A 546 -21.66 -2.25 -10.86
C VAL A 546 -22.02 -3.46 -11.72
N THR A 547 -21.68 -3.43 -13.00
CA THR A 547 -21.71 -4.61 -13.86
C THR A 547 -20.36 -5.31 -13.76
N TYR A 548 -20.33 -6.64 -13.60
CA TYR A 548 -19.06 -7.36 -13.69
C TYR A 548 -18.45 -7.14 -15.07
N ASN A 549 -17.20 -6.71 -15.10
CA ASN A 549 -16.40 -6.80 -16.31
C ASN A 549 -15.95 -8.27 -16.46
N TRP A 550 -16.79 -9.06 -17.12
CA TRP A 550 -16.56 -10.49 -17.34
C TRP A 550 -15.29 -10.76 -18.14
N GLU A 551 -14.85 -9.85 -18.99
CA GLU A 551 -13.58 -9.97 -19.69
C GLU A 551 -12.42 -9.96 -18.71
N ILE A 552 -12.41 -9.06 -17.72
CA ILE A 552 -11.37 -9.01 -16.70
C ILE A 552 -11.38 -10.25 -15.81
N ILE A 553 -12.55 -10.75 -15.44
CA ILE A 553 -12.64 -12.01 -14.69
C ILE A 553 -12.06 -13.17 -15.52
N LYS A 554 -12.41 -13.28 -16.81
CA LYS A 554 -11.84 -14.30 -17.73
C LYS A 554 -10.33 -14.19 -17.85
N ARG A 555 -9.81 -12.96 -17.89
CA ARG A 555 -8.39 -12.64 -17.96
C ARG A 555 -7.65 -13.13 -16.71
N ILE A 556 -8.14 -12.76 -15.53
CA ILE A 556 -7.52 -13.13 -14.25
C ILE A 556 -7.60 -14.63 -13.99
N THR A 557 -8.68 -15.29 -14.40
CA THR A 557 -8.91 -16.74 -14.19
C THR A 557 -8.47 -17.60 -15.38
N GLY A 558 -7.97 -17.00 -16.47
CA GLY A 558 -7.71 -17.68 -17.74
C GLY A 558 -6.30 -18.23 -17.89
N HIS A 559 -5.36 -17.79 -17.05
CA HIS A 559 -3.94 -18.15 -17.13
C HIS A 559 -3.31 -17.82 -18.49
N ASP A 560 -3.80 -16.79 -19.20
CA ASP A 560 -3.13 -16.28 -20.40
C ASP A 560 -2.03 -15.28 -19.99
N PHE A 561 -0.98 -15.17 -20.81
CA PHE A 561 0.03 -14.13 -20.61
C PHE A 561 -0.54 -12.77 -20.98
N GLU A 562 -0.41 -11.81 -20.07
CA GLU A 562 -0.89 -10.45 -20.24
C GLU A 562 0.21 -9.41 -20.05
N ASN A 563 0.10 -8.31 -20.79
CA ASN A 563 0.92 -7.13 -20.55
C ASN A 563 0.33 -6.32 -19.40
N ILE A 564 1.03 -6.32 -18.26
CA ILE A 564 0.67 -5.53 -17.08
C ILE A 564 1.42 -4.20 -17.12
N PRO A 565 0.71 -3.05 -17.11
CA PRO A 565 1.35 -1.75 -17.03
C PRO A 565 1.89 -1.53 -15.60
N ILE A 566 3.17 -1.20 -15.49
CA ILE A 566 3.81 -0.85 -14.21
C ILE A 566 4.05 0.66 -14.19
N LYS A 567 3.70 1.31 -13.08
CA LYS A 567 3.89 2.76 -12.95
C LYS A 567 5.39 3.12 -13.07
N ASN A 568 5.72 4.07 -13.95
CA ASN A 568 7.08 4.54 -14.22
C ASN A 568 8.07 3.47 -14.73
N LYS A 569 7.59 2.32 -15.20
CA LYS A 569 8.42 1.24 -15.77
C LYS A 569 7.77 0.70 -17.06
N PRO A 570 8.52 0.00 -17.93
CA PRO A 570 7.92 -0.75 -19.03
C PRO A 570 6.90 -1.76 -18.53
N SER A 571 5.90 -2.08 -19.36
CA SER A 571 4.96 -3.17 -19.06
C SER A 571 5.70 -4.51 -19.00
N THR A 572 5.26 -5.39 -18.10
CA THR A 572 5.78 -6.77 -18.01
C THR A 572 4.75 -7.78 -18.49
N GLN A 573 5.22 -8.89 -19.05
CA GLN A 573 4.36 -10.03 -19.35
C GLN A 573 4.19 -10.88 -18.09
N TYR A 574 2.94 -11.14 -17.72
CA TYR A 574 2.62 -11.89 -16.52
C TYR A 574 1.43 -12.80 -16.75
N GLN A 575 1.46 -13.96 -16.10
CA GLN A 575 0.38 -14.94 -16.10
C GLN A 575 -0.20 -15.01 -14.69
N TYR A 576 -1.49 -14.70 -14.55
CA TYR A 576 -2.17 -14.86 -13.25
C TYR A 576 -2.32 -16.35 -12.94
N LYS A 577 -1.72 -16.77 -11.82
CA LYS A 577 -1.83 -18.13 -11.26
C LYS A 577 -2.30 -18.09 -9.81
N SER A 578 -3.22 -17.19 -9.49
CA SER A 578 -3.70 -16.99 -8.13
C SER A 578 -5.00 -17.77 -7.92
N ALA A 579 -5.21 -18.30 -6.71
CA ALA A 579 -6.53 -18.76 -6.29
C ALA A 579 -7.51 -17.58 -6.24
N VAL A 580 -8.74 -17.74 -6.70
CA VAL A 580 -9.71 -16.64 -6.83
C VAL A 580 -10.96 -16.92 -6.02
N ILE A 581 -11.28 -16.03 -5.06
CA ILE A 581 -12.58 -15.99 -4.38
C ILE A 581 -13.31 -14.71 -4.75
N LEU A 582 -14.56 -14.84 -5.19
CA LEU A 582 -15.48 -13.75 -5.43
C LEU A 582 -16.55 -13.71 -4.33
N SER A 583 -16.49 -12.71 -3.46
CA SER A 583 -17.55 -12.43 -2.48
C SER A 583 -18.55 -11.43 -3.04
N THR A 584 -19.81 -11.80 -3.06
CA THR A 584 -20.89 -10.96 -3.57
C THR A 584 -22.22 -11.22 -2.86
N ASN A 585 -23.06 -10.17 -2.85
CA ASN A 585 -24.44 -10.27 -2.37
C ASN A 585 -25.44 -10.48 -3.53
N GLN A 586 -25.05 -10.22 -4.77
CA GLN A 586 -25.91 -10.34 -5.95
C GLN A 586 -25.12 -10.89 -7.13
N LEU A 587 -25.53 -12.07 -7.62
CA LEU A 587 -24.96 -12.60 -8.84
C LEU A 587 -25.52 -11.85 -10.05
N ILE A 588 -24.64 -11.35 -10.91
CA ILE A 588 -25.02 -10.68 -12.15
C ILE A 588 -24.96 -11.73 -13.26
N PRO A 589 -25.98 -11.92 -14.10
CA PRO A 589 -25.89 -12.87 -15.20
C PRO A 589 -24.80 -12.42 -16.20
N PRO A 590 -23.88 -13.30 -16.63
CA PRO A 590 -23.01 -13.04 -17.76
C PRO A 590 -23.83 -12.97 -19.05
N LYS A 591 -23.31 -12.25 -20.05
CA LYS A 591 -23.86 -12.26 -21.41
C LYS A 591 -23.51 -13.59 -22.08
N ASP A 592 -24.21 -14.67 -21.73
CA ASP A 592 -24.12 -16.02 -22.35
C ASP A 592 -22.72 -16.46 -22.81
N GLU A 593 -21.83 -16.74 -21.85
CA GLU A 593 -20.49 -17.22 -22.15
C GLU A 593 -20.21 -18.54 -21.41
N LEU A 594 -20.16 -19.66 -22.15
CA LEU A 594 -19.63 -20.95 -21.67
C LEU A 594 -18.28 -20.80 -20.94
N ALA A 595 -17.50 -19.81 -21.37
CA ALA A 595 -16.22 -19.45 -20.76
C ALA A 595 -16.34 -19.07 -19.28
N ILE A 596 -17.42 -18.44 -18.83
CA ILE A 596 -17.63 -18.08 -17.41
C ILE A 596 -18.07 -19.30 -16.61
N TRP A 597 -19.04 -20.06 -17.13
CA TRP A 597 -19.62 -21.21 -16.44
C TRP A 597 -18.56 -22.25 -16.06
N ARG A 598 -17.65 -22.61 -16.98
CA ARG A 598 -16.56 -23.55 -16.70
C ARG A 598 -15.58 -23.10 -15.62
N ARG A 599 -15.54 -21.78 -15.33
CA ARG A 599 -14.67 -21.18 -14.32
C ARG A 599 -15.33 -21.12 -12.95
N ILE A 600 -16.64 -21.35 -12.83
CA ILE A 600 -17.29 -21.40 -11.52
C ILE A 600 -16.97 -22.76 -10.90
N ILE A 601 -16.13 -22.76 -9.87
CA ILE A 601 -15.78 -23.99 -9.16
C ILE A 601 -16.97 -24.41 -8.30
N ASN A 602 -17.44 -23.54 -7.41
CA ASN A 602 -18.59 -23.76 -6.56
C ASN A 602 -19.14 -22.39 -6.09
N ILE A 603 -20.40 -22.38 -5.63
CA ILE A 603 -21.07 -21.27 -4.96
C ILE A 603 -21.36 -21.71 -3.52
N VAL A 604 -20.64 -21.12 -2.57
CA VAL A 604 -20.81 -21.34 -1.12
C VAL A 604 -21.77 -20.32 -0.56
N GLU A 605 -22.78 -20.78 0.18
CA GLU A 605 -23.86 -19.95 0.68
C GLU A 605 -23.71 -19.61 2.17
N PHE A 606 -23.96 -18.34 2.49
CA PHE A 606 -23.77 -17.79 3.83
C PHE A 606 -25.05 -17.21 4.42
N ASP A 607 -25.35 -17.57 5.66
CA ASP A 607 -26.51 -17.10 6.43
C ASP A 607 -26.23 -15.82 7.22
N ASN A 608 -27.29 -15.07 7.53
CA ASN A 608 -27.23 -13.79 8.26
C ASN A 608 -26.91 -13.94 9.77
N TYR A 609 -26.16 -14.97 10.19
CA TYR A 609 -25.89 -15.29 11.59
C TYR A 609 -25.31 -14.12 12.40
N LEU A 610 -24.31 -13.40 11.87
CA LEU A 610 -23.65 -12.33 12.63
C LEU A 610 -24.54 -11.09 12.85
N ASN A 611 -25.61 -10.91 12.07
CA ASN A 611 -26.55 -9.80 12.30
C ASN A 611 -27.33 -9.98 13.61
N SER A 612 -27.32 -11.19 14.19
CA SER A 612 -27.92 -11.49 15.50
C SER A 612 -26.99 -11.21 16.69
N LEU A 613 -25.71 -10.95 16.44
CA LEU A 613 -24.69 -10.76 17.48
C LEU A 613 -24.33 -9.28 17.67
N ASP A 614 -23.88 -8.94 18.87
CA ASP A 614 -23.35 -7.61 19.15
C ASP A 614 -21.90 -7.43 18.67
N SER A 615 -21.43 -6.17 18.64
CA SER A 615 -20.06 -5.87 18.17
C SER A 615 -18.96 -6.46 19.04
N SER A 616 -19.24 -6.73 20.33
CA SER A 616 -18.27 -7.32 21.25
C SER A 616 -18.09 -8.81 21.02
N GLU A 617 -19.20 -9.53 20.77
CA GLU A 617 -19.20 -10.94 20.40
C GLU A 617 -18.48 -11.16 19.06
N ILE A 618 -18.77 -10.32 18.06
CA ILE A 618 -18.07 -10.38 16.77
C ILE A 618 -16.57 -10.15 16.95
N SER A 619 -16.18 -9.18 17.79
CA SER A 619 -14.76 -8.90 18.07
C SER A 619 -14.07 -10.08 18.75
N GLN A 620 -14.76 -10.78 19.65
CA GLN A 620 -14.25 -11.97 20.33
C GLN A 620 -14.05 -13.13 19.34
N ILE A 621 -15.03 -13.39 18.47
CA ILE A 621 -14.91 -14.40 17.41
C ILE A 621 -13.73 -14.08 16.49
N VAL A 622 -13.60 -12.83 16.04
CA VAL A 622 -12.47 -12.42 15.19
C VAL A 622 -11.14 -12.59 15.91
N ALA A 623 -11.05 -12.22 17.19
CA ALA A 623 -9.83 -12.39 17.99
C ALA A 623 -9.44 -13.87 18.15
N GLU A 624 -10.41 -14.75 18.37
CA GLU A 624 -10.21 -16.20 18.44
C GLU A 624 -9.72 -16.77 17.10
N LEU A 625 -10.40 -16.43 15.99
CA LEU A 625 -10.05 -16.91 14.65
C LEU A 625 -8.73 -16.36 14.10
N THR A 626 -8.27 -15.22 14.61
CA THR A 626 -7.00 -14.59 14.20
C THR A 626 -5.84 -14.91 15.13
N ALA A 627 -6.09 -15.63 16.23
CA ALA A 627 -5.05 -16.02 17.16
C ALA A 627 -3.99 -16.87 16.44
N PRO A 628 -2.68 -16.58 16.59
CA PRO A 628 -1.62 -17.32 15.90
C PRO A 628 -1.71 -18.84 16.10
N ALA A 629 -2.03 -19.28 17.33
CA ALA A 629 -2.21 -20.69 17.65
C ALA A 629 -3.39 -21.34 16.90
N GLU A 630 -4.48 -20.60 16.66
CA GLU A 630 -5.62 -21.13 15.89
C GLU A 630 -5.29 -21.19 14.39
N LEU A 631 -4.60 -20.19 13.86
CA LEU A 631 -4.15 -20.19 12.47
C LEU A 631 -3.11 -21.29 12.18
N ASP A 632 -2.19 -21.57 13.12
CA ASP A 632 -1.23 -22.67 13.01
C ASP A 632 -1.94 -24.04 13.05
N LYS A 633 -2.97 -24.20 13.89
CA LYS A 633 -3.83 -25.40 13.88
C LYS A 633 -4.56 -25.55 12.56
N LEU A 634 -5.23 -24.50 12.08
CA LEU A 634 -5.95 -24.52 10.81
C LEU A 634 -5.01 -24.86 9.65
N PHE A 635 -3.84 -24.21 9.58
CA PHE A 635 -2.79 -24.51 8.62
C PHE A 635 -2.46 -26.00 8.62
N SER A 636 -2.11 -26.54 9.79
CA SER A 636 -1.72 -27.94 9.93
C SER A 636 -2.86 -28.89 9.54
N PHE A 637 -4.11 -28.55 9.88
CA PHE A 637 -5.29 -29.36 9.54
C PHE A 637 -5.50 -29.43 8.04
N ILE A 638 -5.40 -28.29 7.34
CA ILE A 638 -5.50 -28.25 5.88
C ILE A 638 -4.38 -29.08 5.24
N VAL A 639 -3.14 -28.92 5.72
CA VAL A 639 -1.96 -29.61 5.19
C VAL A 639 -2.07 -31.13 5.34
N ASP A 640 -2.57 -31.62 6.48
CA ASP A 640 -2.64 -33.07 6.73
C ASP A 640 -3.85 -33.75 6.08
N ASN A 641 -5.00 -33.08 5.99
CA ASN A 641 -6.27 -33.75 5.68
C ASN A 641 -6.89 -33.34 4.35
N ILE A 642 -6.65 -32.11 3.91
CA ILE A 642 -7.33 -31.51 2.76
C ILE A 642 -6.40 -31.44 1.57
N LEU A 643 -5.21 -30.87 1.75
CA LEU A 643 -4.25 -30.65 0.66
C LEU A 643 -3.83 -31.92 -0.08
N PRO A 644 -3.54 -33.07 0.57
CA PRO A 644 -3.14 -34.28 -0.16
C PRO A 644 -4.24 -34.81 -1.08
N LYS A 645 -5.50 -34.77 -0.62
CA LYS A 645 -6.67 -35.15 -1.42
C LYS A 645 -6.90 -34.16 -2.56
N PHE A 646 -6.80 -32.87 -2.25
CA PHE A 646 -6.93 -31.79 -3.21
C PHE A 646 -5.87 -31.85 -4.33
N LEU A 647 -4.63 -32.22 -4.02
CA LEU A 647 -3.59 -32.41 -5.03
C LEU A 647 -3.82 -33.63 -5.91
N ALA A 648 -4.46 -34.69 -5.38
CA ALA A 648 -4.75 -35.91 -6.12
C ALA A 648 -5.94 -35.75 -7.08
N SER A 649 -7.02 -35.09 -6.64
CA SER A 649 -8.29 -35.03 -7.39
C SER A 649 -8.78 -33.63 -7.74
N GLY A 650 -8.09 -32.57 -7.30
CA GLY A 650 -8.59 -31.20 -7.38
C GLY A 650 -9.75 -30.96 -6.40
N PHE A 651 -10.60 -29.98 -6.72
CA PHE A 651 -11.82 -29.69 -5.97
C PHE A 651 -12.81 -30.85 -6.08
N SER A 652 -13.04 -31.57 -4.98
CA SER A 652 -14.10 -32.58 -4.89
C SER A 652 -15.50 -31.95 -4.96
N THR A 653 -15.59 -30.67 -4.61
CA THR A 653 -16.83 -29.90 -4.60
C THR A 653 -17.08 -29.12 -5.90
N ARG A 654 -16.31 -29.37 -6.96
CA ARG A 654 -16.44 -28.64 -8.23
C ARG A 654 -17.73 -29.01 -8.94
N TYR A 655 -18.47 -28.00 -9.35
CA TYR A 655 -19.62 -28.17 -10.24
C TYR A 655 -19.19 -28.54 -11.65
N ASP A 656 -19.95 -29.43 -12.28
CA ASP A 656 -19.93 -29.57 -13.73
C ASP A 656 -20.49 -28.32 -14.42
N LEU A 657 -20.37 -28.26 -15.75
CA LEU A 657 -20.80 -27.10 -16.54
C LEU A 657 -22.30 -26.83 -16.47
N LYS A 658 -23.12 -27.88 -16.43
CA LYS A 658 -24.59 -27.79 -16.37
C LYS A 658 -25.00 -27.28 -14.99
N THR A 659 -24.51 -27.90 -13.93
CA THR A 659 -24.76 -27.56 -12.53
C THR A 659 -24.30 -26.13 -12.22
N SER A 660 -23.11 -25.73 -12.67
CA SER A 660 -22.60 -24.36 -12.46
C SER A 660 -23.49 -23.31 -13.13
N LYS A 661 -23.91 -23.55 -14.38
CA LYS A 661 -24.83 -22.68 -15.11
C LYS A 661 -26.18 -22.60 -14.40
N GLU A 662 -26.79 -23.73 -14.07
CA GLU A 662 -28.09 -23.80 -13.42
C GLU A 662 -28.08 -23.10 -12.05
N LYS A 663 -27.16 -23.48 -11.16
CA LYS A 663 -27.06 -22.89 -9.81
C LYS A 663 -26.78 -21.39 -9.86
N TYR A 664 -25.95 -20.91 -10.80
CA TYR A 664 -25.69 -19.49 -10.95
C TYR A 664 -26.90 -18.72 -11.52
N LEU A 665 -27.58 -19.25 -12.54
CA LEU A 665 -28.75 -18.62 -13.14
C LEU A 665 -29.91 -18.53 -12.16
N ILE A 666 -30.19 -19.62 -11.42
CA ILE A 666 -31.20 -19.66 -10.35
C ILE A 666 -30.98 -18.52 -9.36
N LYS A 667 -29.72 -18.23 -8.99
CA LYS A 667 -29.39 -17.20 -8.00
C LYS A 667 -29.28 -15.79 -8.57
N SER A 668 -28.84 -15.63 -9.82
CA SER A 668 -28.69 -14.33 -10.47
C SER A 668 -30.02 -13.75 -10.97
N ASN A 669 -30.92 -14.60 -11.44
CA ASN A 669 -32.28 -14.23 -11.85
C ASN A 669 -33.24 -15.41 -11.62
N PRO A 670 -33.79 -15.59 -10.40
CA PRO A 670 -34.72 -16.68 -10.07
C PRO A 670 -35.91 -16.85 -11.03
N ALA A 671 -36.34 -15.77 -11.69
CA ALA A 671 -37.35 -15.81 -12.74
C ALA A 671 -36.98 -16.73 -13.91
N ILE A 672 -35.70 -16.86 -14.26
CA ILE A 672 -35.24 -17.80 -15.29
C ILE A 672 -35.57 -19.24 -14.87
N ALA A 673 -35.26 -19.60 -13.63
CA ALA A 673 -35.50 -20.95 -13.12
C ALA A 673 -37.00 -21.28 -13.11
N TYR A 674 -37.81 -20.36 -12.58
CA TYR A 674 -39.27 -20.52 -12.56
C TYR A 674 -39.85 -20.68 -13.97
N LEU A 675 -39.46 -19.81 -14.90
CA LEU A 675 -39.98 -19.86 -16.27
C LEU A 675 -39.46 -21.09 -17.04
N THR A 676 -38.21 -21.52 -16.82
CA THR A 676 -37.69 -22.76 -17.44
C THR A 676 -38.48 -23.98 -16.95
N LEU A 677 -38.80 -24.03 -15.65
CA LEU A 677 -39.63 -25.09 -15.08
C LEU A 677 -41.03 -25.09 -15.71
N LYS A 678 -41.64 -23.92 -15.89
CA LYS A 678 -42.93 -23.76 -16.57
C LYS A 678 -42.86 -24.17 -18.05
N GLU A 679 -41.80 -23.78 -18.75
CA GLU A 679 -41.59 -24.15 -20.16
C GLU A 679 -41.46 -25.67 -20.32
N ASN A 680 -40.65 -26.32 -19.49
CA ASN A 680 -40.47 -27.78 -19.51
C ASN A 680 -41.76 -28.56 -19.24
N ARG A 681 -42.70 -27.96 -18.49
CA ARG A 681 -44.03 -28.52 -18.21
C ARG A 681 -45.07 -28.18 -19.29
N GLY A 682 -44.73 -27.37 -20.30
CA GLY A 682 -45.68 -26.89 -21.31
C GLY A 682 -46.68 -25.87 -20.75
N GLU A 683 -46.32 -25.17 -19.68
CA GLU A 683 -47.18 -24.27 -18.91
C GLU A 683 -46.98 -22.77 -19.26
N ILE A 684 -46.23 -22.51 -20.33
CA ILE A 684 -46.14 -21.19 -20.96
C ILE A 684 -46.95 -21.25 -22.26
N LEU A 685 -48.13 -20.65 -22.23
CA LEU A 685 -49.07 -20.66 -23.36
C LEU A 685 -48.84 -19.44 -24.24
N THR A 686 -48.68 -19.66 -25.54
CA THR A 686 -48.51 -18.61 -26.56
C THR A 686 -49.70 -18.53 -27.53
N ASP A 687 -50.43 -19.64 -27.73
CA ASP A 687 -51.64 -19.67 -28.54
C ASP A 687 -52.87 -19.18 -27.73
N PRO A 688 -53.68 -18.25 -28.29
CA PRO A 688 -54.90 -17.78 -27.64
C PRO A 688 -55.92 -18.86 -27.29
N ASN A 689 -56.08 -19.90 -28.11
CA ASN A 689 -57.07 -20.95 -27.86
C ASN A 689 -56.66 -21.80 -26.66
N ASP A 690 -55.37 -22.16 -26.56
CA ASP A 690 -54.84 -22.93 -25.43
C ASP A 690 -55.02 -22.15 -24.11
N ALA A 691 -54.76 -20.84 -24.13
CA ALA A 691 -54.97 -19.99 -22.97
C ALA A 691 -56.45 -19.88 -22.57
N ILE A 692 -57.36 -19.75 -23.54
CA ILE A 692 -58.82 -19.72 -23.28
C ILE A 692 -59.29 -21.06 -22.72
N GLU A 693 -58.84 -22.17 -23.31
CA GLU A 693 -59.20 -23.52 -22.86
C GLU A 693 -58.74 -23.75 -21.42
N TYR A 694 -57.48 -23.41 -21.10
CA TYR A 694 -56.95 -23.44 -19.75
C TYR A 694 -57.80 -22.59 -18.78
N CYS A 695 -58.07 -21.33 -19.16
CA CYS A 695 -58.86 -20.41 -18.36
C CYS A 695 -60.27 -20.99 -18.07
N ASN A 696 -60.93 -21.58 -19.08
CA ASN A 696 -62.25 -22.21 -18.92
C ASN A 696 -62.23 -23.48 -18.05
N GLN A 697 -61.25 -24.37 -18.24
CA GLN A 697 -61.15 -25.63 -17.48
C GLN A 697 -60.95 -25.40 -15.98
N ARG A 698 -60.26 -24.32 -15.60
CA ARG A 698 -59.96 -23.97 -14.19
C ARG A 698 -60.90 -22.90 -13.61
N GLY A 699 -61.93 -22.48 -14.34
CA GLY A 699 -62.88 -21.45 -13.88
C GLY A 699 -62.27 -20.05 -13.73
N LEU A 700 -61.22 -19.74 -14.48
CA LEU A 700 -60.58 -18.42 -14.55
C LEU A 700 -61.23 -17.57 -15.64
N ASP A 701 -61.30 -16.25 -15.42
CA ASP A 701 -61.85 -15.30 -16.40
C ASP A 701 -60.91 -15.16 -17.62
N PRO A 702 -61.34 -15.55 -18.85
CA PRO A 702 -60.50 -15.46 -20.05
C PRO A 702 -60.03 -14.05 -20.38
N ASN A 703 -60.76 -13.01 -19.94
CA ASN A 703 -60.36 -11.61 -20.14
C ASN A 703 -59.09 -11.21 -19.37
N LYS A 704 -58.58 -12.10 -18.51
CA LYS A 704 -57.29 -11.91 -17.80
C LYS A 704 -56.11 -12.54 -18.54
N CYS A 705 -56.35 -13.39 -19.54
CA CYS A 705 -55.33 -14.11 -20.29
C CYS A 705 -55.28 -13.70 -21.79
N ILE A 706 -56.37 -13.17 -22.35
CA ILE A 706 -56.44 -12.75 -23.76
C ILE A 706 -57.10 -11.38 -23.97
N ILE A 707 -56.72 -10.70 -25.05
CA ILE A 707 -57.40 -9.49 -25.50
C ILE A 707 -57.67 -9.53 -27.01
N THR A 708 -58.83 -9.02 -27.42
CA THR A 708 -59.13 -8.75 -28.83
C THR A 708 -58.61 -7.36 -29.21
N ASN A 709 -57.71 -7.29 -30.19
CA ASN A 709 -57.18 -6.06 -30.76
C ASN A 709 -58.22 -5.36 -31.66
N LYS A 710 -57.92 -4.10 -32.01
CA LYS A 710 -58.80 -3.28 -32.86
C LYS A 710 -59.00 -3.86 -34.26
N ASP A 711 -58.07 -4.66 -34.73
CA ASP A 711 -58.10 -5.37 -36.01
C ASP A 711 -58.82 -6.73 -35.94
N GLY A 712 -59.36 -7.10 -34.77
CA GLY A 712 -60.05 -8.37 -34.55
C GLY A 712 -59.13 -9.54 -34.19
N THR A 713 -57.80 -9.35 -34.17
CA THR A 713 -56.86 -10.40 -33.73
C THR A 713 -56.95 -10.64 -32.22
N ILE A 714 -56.78 -11.88 -31.77
CA ILE A 714 -56.72 -12.20 -30.34
C ILE A 714 -55.25 -12.37 -29.96
N THR A 715 -54.83 -11.73 -28.89
CA THR A 715 -53.46 -11.82 -28.37
C THR A 715 -53.48 -12.26 -26.92
N VAL A 716 -52.62 -13.22 -26.60
CA VAL A 716 -52.36 -13.66 -25.22
C VAL A 716 -51.53 -12.61 -24.49
N PHE A 717 -51.81 -12.39 -23.21
CA PHE A 717 -50.98 -11.51 -22.39
C PHE A 717 -50.80 -12.01 -20.96
N GLN A 718 -49.65 -11.66 -20.38
CA GLN A 718 -49.30 -11.91 -18.99
C GLN A 718 -49.21 -10.60 -18.22
N ILE A 719 -50.04 -10.45 -17.19
CA ILE A 719 -49.97 -9.29 -16.29
C ILE A 719 -48.65 -9.34 -15.53
N LYS A 720 -47.85 -8.26 -15.61
CA LYS A 720 -46.50 -8.22 -15.02
C LYS A 720 -46.52 -8.49 -13.52
N LYS A 721 -47.42 -7.80 -12.82
CA LYS A 721 -47.60 -7.91 -11.36
C LYS A 721 -47.93 -9.34 -10.93
N THR A 722 -48.87 -9.99 -11.63
CA THR A 722 -49.29 -11.36 -11.32
C THR A 722 -48.16 -12.37 -11.54
N LEU A 723 -47.37 -12.23 -12.61
CA LEU A 723 -46.23 -13.12 -12.82
C LEU A 723 -45.16 -12.94 -11.74
N ILE A 724 -44.86 -11.70 -11.34
CA ILE A 724 -43.92 -11.43 -10.25
C ILE A 724 -44.40 -12.06 -8.94
N GLN A 725 -45.71 -12.03 -8.64
CA GLN A 725 -46.27 -12.69 -7.46
C GLN A 725 -46.08 -14.21 -7.49
N GLN A 726 -46.28 -14.85 -8.65
CA GLN A 726 -46.03 -16.28 -8.81
C GLN A 726 -44.54 -16.61 -8.62
N ILE A 727 -43.64 -15.84 -9.26
CA ILE A 727 -42.20 -16.00 -9.11
C ILE A 727 -41.78 -15.82 -7.64
N ASN A 728 -42.37 -14.86 -6.92
CA ASN A 728 -42.07 -14.65 -5.51
C ASN A 728 -42.52 -15.82 -4.62
N LYS A 729 -43.65 -16.48 -4.93
CA LYS A 729 -44.04 -17.73 -4.25
C LYS A 729 -43.00 -18.83 -4.48
N PHE A 730 -42.50 -18.98 -5.70
CA PHE A 730 -41.39 -19.91 -6.01
C PHE A 730 -40.12 -19.54 -5.24
N CYS A 731 -39.75 -18.25 -5.20
CA CYS A 731 -38.59 -17.77 -4.45
C CYS A 731 -38.72 -18.07 -2.95
N GLU A 732 -39.92 -17.92 -2.37
CA GLU A 732 -40.20 -18.25 -0.97
C GLU A 732 -39.98 -19.73 -0.67
N GLY A 733 -40.46 -20.62 -1.53
CA GLY A 733 -40.31 -22.07 -1.36
C GLY A 733 -38.87 -22.57 -1.46
N ASN A 734 -37.97 -21.80 -2.11
CA ASN A 734 -36.59 -22.18 -2.40
C ASN A 734 -35.53 -21.26 -1.76
N HIS A 735 -35.93 -20.38 -0.82
CA HIS A 735 -35.04 -19.42 -0.16
C HIS A 735 -34.24 -18.50 -1.13
N LEU A 736 -34.87 -18.08 -2.24
CA LEU A 736 -34.26 -17.23 -3.26
C LEU A 736 -34.64 -15.75 -3.11
N PRO A 737 -33.86 -14.81 -3.68
CA PRO A 737 -34.20 -13.39 -3.67
C PRO A 737 -35.56 -13.08 -4.32
N LYS A 738 -36.39 -12.30 -3.64
CA LYS A 738 -37.70 -11.86 -4.13
C LYS A 738 -37.59 -10.59 -4.99
N TYR A 739 -38.55 -10.44 -5.89
CA TYR A 739 -38.74 -9.25 -6.72
C TYR A 739 -39.74 -8.30 -6.08
N ASN A 740 -39.55 -6.99 -6.27
CA ASN A 740 -40.55 -6.00 -5.89
C ASN A 740 -41.57 -5.83 -7.02
N GLU A 741 -42.85 -6.06 -6.72
CA GLU A 741 -43.95 -6.03 -7.69
C GLU A 741 -44.11 -4.68 -8.41
N GLU A 742 -43.78 -3.58 -7.74
CA GLU A 742 -43.98 -2.22 -8.24
C GLU A 742 -42.69 -1.61 -8.83
N GLU A 743 -41.54 -2.27 -8.64
CA GLU A 743 -40.26 -1.75 -9.09
C GLU A 743 -40.00 -2.06 -10.57
N ARG A 744 -39.67 -1.01 -11.34
CA ARG A 744 -39.33 -1.14 -12.76
C ARG A 744 -38.16 -2.09 -13.00
N LEU A 745 -37.16 -2.12 -12.12
CA LEU A 745 -35.99 -2.99 -12.24
C LEU A 745 -36.38 -4.48 -12.14
N SER A 746 -37.27 -4.81 -11.21
CA SER A 746 -37.81 -6.17 -11.04
C SER A 746 -38.55 -6.63 -12.30
N GLN A 747 -39.37 -5.75 -12.89
CA GLN A 747 -40.03 -6.02 -14.18
C GLN A 747 -39.02 -6.21 -15.31
N ILE A 748 -37.94 -5.43 -15.36
CA ILE A 748 -36.89 -5.60 -16.37
C ILE A 748 -36.22 -6.97 -16.23
N LYS A 749 -35.88 -7.42 -15.01
CA LYS A 749 -35.27 -8.73 -14.77
C LYS A 749 -36.15 -9.91 -15.20
N VAL A 750 -37.46 -9.83 -14.93
CA VAL A 750 -38.41 -10.85 -15.41
C VAL A 750 -38.53 -10.82 -16.94
N GLY A 751 -38.56 -9.63 -17.54
CA GLY A 751 -38.52 -9.50 -19.01
C GLY A 751 -37.26 -10.10 -19.63
N GLN A 752 -36.09 -9.90 -18.99
CA GLN A 752 -34.83 -10.54 -19.39
C GLN A 752 -34.90 -12.07 -19.28
N ALA A 753 -35.57 -12.60 -18.25
CA ALA A 753 -35.76 -14.04 -18.10
C ALA A 753 -36.63 -14.63 -19.22
N ILE A 754 -37.69 -13.94 -19.62
CA ILE A 754 -38.54 -14.34 -20.75
C ILE A 754 -37.73 -14.37 -22.05
N HIS A 755 -36.94 -13.33 -22.32
CA HIS A 755 -36.08 -13.29 -23.51
C HIS A 755 -34.97 -14.36 -23.48
N TYR A 756 -34.46 -14.71 -22.30
CA TYR A 756 -33.48 -15.78 -22.14
C TYR A 756 -34.01 -17.14 -22.62
N LEU A 757 -35.32 -17.38 -22.53
CA LEU A 757 -35.98 -18.58 -23.06
C LEU A 757 -36.36 -18.45 -24.54
N ASN A 758 -35.84 -17.44 -25.26
CA ASN A 758 -36.20 -17.13 -26.64
C ASN A 758 -37.70 -16.88 -26.85
N LEU A 759 -38.44 -16.48 -25.80
CA LEU A 759 -39.85 -16.11 -25.91
C LEU A 759 -39.97 -14.64 -26.36
N GLU A 760 -40.72 -14.40 -27.42
CA GLU A 760 -40.99 -13.07 -27.93
C GLU A 760 -42.14 -12.40 -27.18
N ILE A 761 -41.88 -11.22 -26.60
CA ILE A 761 -42.88 -10.45 -25.87
C ILE A 761 -42.86 -8.97 -26.25
N GLN A 762 -44.04 -8.35 -26.24
CA GLN A 762 -44.19 -6.91 -26.43
C GLN A 762 -44.73 -6.25 -25.16
N ASN A 763 -44.27 -5.05 -24.83
CA ASN A 763 -44.84 -4.30 -23.72
C ASN A 763 -46.26 -3.85 -24.06
N PHE A 764 -47.19 -4.16 -23.16
CA PHE A 764 -48.59 -3.83 -23.30
C PHE A 764 -49.06 -2.96 -22.13
N ASP A 765 -49.58 -1.78 -22.43
CA ASP A 765 -50.13 -0.84 -21.45
C ASP A 765 -51.46 -0.29 -21.99
N ARG A 766 -52.56 -0.67 -21.37
CA ARG A 766 -53.91 -0.19 -21.73
C ARG A 766 -54.80 -0.05 -20.50
N GLN A 767 -55.81 0.81 -20.60
CA GLN A 767 -56.93 0.83 -19.65
C GLN A 767 -58.00 -0.18 -20.08
N ILE A 768 -58.35 -1.09 -19.17
CA ILE A 768 -59.47 -2.02 -19.32
C ILE A 768 -60.42 -1.78 -18.14
N ASN A 769 -61.71 -1.52 -18.41
CA ASN A 769 -62.74 -1.26 -17.39
C ASN A 769 -62.33 -0.20 -16.35
N GLY A 770 -61.65 0.86 -16.79
CA GLY A 770 -61.19 1.96 -15.92
C GLY A 770 -59.91 1.68 -15.11
N LYS A 771 -59.32 0.48 -15.22
CA LYS A 771 -58.05 0.12 -14.57
C LYS A 771 -56.93 0.02 -15.60
N ARG A 772 -55.79 0.63 -15.31
CA ARG A 772 -54.58 0.51 -16.14
C ARG A 772 -53.95 -0.87 -15.93
N ILE A 773 -53.68 -1.59 -17.01
CA ILE A 773 -53.06 -2.90 -17.00
C ILE A 773 -51.72 -2.79 -17.71
N ILE A 774 -50.66 -3.20 -17.00
CA ILE A 774 -49.30 -3.29 -17.52
C ILE A 774 -48.98 -4.78 -17.65
N ALA A 775 -48.73 -5.23 -18.87
CA ALA A 775 -48.56 -6.63 -19.23
C ALA A 775 -47.44 -6.83 -20.27
N TRP A 776 -47.06 -8.09 -20.47
CA TRP A 776 -46.34 -8.56 -21.64
C TRP A 776 -47.31 -9.28 -22.56
N ALA A 777 -47.41 -8.85 -23.82
CA ALA A 777 -48.19 -9.55 -24.85
C ALA A 777 -47.32 -10.62 -25.51
N GLY A 778 -47.92 -11.77 -25.84
CA GLY A 778 -47.26 -12.91 -26.50
C GLY A 778 -47.16 -14.17 -25.65
N ILE A 779 -47.36 -14.07 -24.33
CA ILE A 779 -47.27 -15.21 -23.40
C ILE A 779 -48.35 -15.14 -22.31
N PHE A 780 -48.74 -16.29 -21.77
CA PHE A 780 -49.49 -16.45 -20.52
C PHE A 780 -48.91 -17.63 -19.74
N VAL A 781 -48.50 -17.39 -18.50
CA VAL A 781 -47.90 -18.40 -17.63
C VAL A 781 -48.98 -18.90 -16.67
N THR A 782 -49.21 -20.22 -16.68
CA THR A 782 -50.27 -20.82 -15.87
C THR A 782 -50.02 -20.61 -14.37
N PRO A 783 -51.01 -20.17 -13.58
CA PRO A 783 -50.85 -19.83 -12.17
C PRO A 783 -50.91 -21.03 -11.20
N ASP A 784 -50.67 -22.26 -11.67
CA ASP A 784 -50.82 -23.47 -10.86
C ASP A 784 -49.94 -23.47 -9.58
N GLU A 785 -50.45 -24.04 -8.49
CA GLU A 785 -49.88 -23.90 -7.13
C GLU A 785 -48.91 -25.03 -6.75
N GLU A 786 -48.67 -26.02 -7.61
CA GLU A 786 -47.76 -27.15 -7.35
C GLU A 786 -46.28 -26.85 -7.68
N ASP A 787 -45.95 -25.63 -8.12
CA ASP A 787 -44.60 -25.23 -8.54
C ASP A 787 -43.69 -24.71 -7.41
N LEU A 788 -43.78 -25.31 -6.22
CA LEU A 788 -43.24 -24.68 -5.00
C LEU A 788 -41.83 -25.12 -4.59
N LYS A 789 -41.24 -26.16 -5.19
CA LYS A 789 -39.90 -26.65 -4.83
C LYS A 789 -39.13 -27.18 -6.04
N ILE A 790 -37.84 -26.86 -6.10
CA ILE A 790 -36.87 -27.59 -6.92
C ILE A 790 -36.71 -28.97 -6.26
N ASP A 791 -36.97 -30.06 -6.96
CA ASP A 791 -36.71 -31.41 -6.43
C ASP A 791 -35.20 -31.58 -6.28
N ASP A 792 -34.71 -31.67 -5.04
CA ASP A 792 -33.30 -31.95 -4.73
C ASP A 792 -32.88 -33.41 -5.06
N ASN A 793 -33.79 -34.23 -5.61
CA ASN A 793 -33.63 -35.68 -5.78
C ASN A 793 -33.40 -36.16 -7.22
N ASP A 794 -33.18 -35.28 -8.19
CA ASP A 794 -32.78 -35.70 -9.55
C ASP A 794 -31.25 -35.90 -9.66
N GLU A 795 -30.65 -36.53 -8.65
CA GLU A 795 -29.32 -37.16 -8.74
C GLU A 795 -29.50 -38.60 -9.23
N SER A 796 -29.86 -38.77 -10.51
CA SER A 796 -29.54 -40.01 -11.22
C SER A 796 -28.10 -39.95 -11.69
N ASN A 797 -27.17 -40.07 -10.74
CA ASN A 797 -25.77 -40.37 -11.04
C ASN A 797 -25.68 -41.85 -11.45
N PRO A 798 -25.25 -42.20 -12.68
CA PRO A 798 -24.96 -43.57 -13.02
C PRO A 798 -23.69 -44.01 -12.26
N GLU A 799 -23.85 -45.01 -11.40
CA GLU A 799 -22.81 -45.93 -10.92
C GLU A 799 -21.58 -45.33 -10.22
N ASN A 800 -21.63 -45.30 -8.87
CA ASN A 800 -20.43 -45.49 -8.05
C ASN A 800 -20.46 -46.94 -7.54
N PRO A 801 -19.61 -47.87 -8.02
CA PRO A 801 -19.59 -49.23 -7.53
C PRO A 801 -18.91 -49.27 -6.15
N ASP A 802 -19.68 -49.66 -5.15
CA ASP A 802 -19.25 -49.91 -3.77
C ASP A 802 -18.12 -50.97 -3.72
N PRO A 803 -16.92 -50.68 -3.18
CA PRO A 803 -15.78 -51.58 -3.24
C PRO A 803 -15.79 -52.57 -2.06
N HIS A 804 -16.87 -53.34 -1.88
CA HIS A 804 -16.87 -54.51 -0.99
C HIS A 804 -17.88 -55.56 -1.43
N LYS A 805 -17.50 -56.40 -2.40
CA LYS A 805 -17.97 -57.79 -2.48
C LYS A 805 -17.00 -58.67 -3.26
N GLU A 806 -16.65 -59.78 -2.64
CA GLU A 806 -15.65 -60.75 -3.07
C GLU A 806 -16.05 -61.56 -4.32
N LEU A 807 -15.01 -62.20 -4.88
CA LEU A 807 -14.95 -63.49 -5.59
C LEU A 807 -14.74 -63.48 -7.12
N SER A 808 -13.50 -63.87 -7.43
CA SER A 808 -13.13 -65.01 -8.29
C SER A 808 -12.80 -64.75 -9.77
N ASP A 809 -11.56 -65.15 -10.05
CA ASP A 809 -11.12 -65.94 -11.19
C ASP A 809 -10.82 -65.27 -12.55
N ASN A 810 -9.56 -65.53 -12.93
CA ASN A 810 -9.04 -65.89 -14.24
C ASN A 810 -8.42 -64.80 -15.15
N ASN A 811 -7.08 -64.89 -15.15
CA ASN A 811 -6.23 -65.14 -16.32
C ASN A 811 -5.77 -63.98 -17.22
N LYS A 812 -4.44 -63.85 -17.20
CA LYS A 812 -3.50 -63.88 -18.35
C LYS A 812 -3.14 -62.57 -19.05
N ASN A 813 -1.87 -62.20 -18.82
CA ASN A 813 -0.79 -62.09 -19.82
C ASN A 813 -0.92 -61.04 -20.93
N ASN A 814 -0.08 -60.00 -20.90
CA ASN A 814 1.22 -59.96 -21.60
C ASN A 814 1.76 -58.51 -21.70
N ASP A 815 3.00 -58.34 -21.25
CA ASP A 815 4.16 -57.74 -21.95
C ASP A 815 3.89 -56.88 -23.19
N ASP A 816 4.42 -55.64 -23.24
CA ASP A 816 5.71 -55.41 -23.90
C ASP A 816 6.21 -53.95 -23.81
N GLU A 817 7.54 -53.86 -23.92
CA GLU A 817 8.42 -52.72 -23.66
C GLU A 817 8.64 -51.72 -24.82
N ASN A 818 9.12 -50.52 -24.44
CA ASN A 818 10.21 -49.72 -25.05
C ASN A 818 10.07 -49.09 -26.46
N LYS A 819 10.14 -47.74 -26.55
CA LYS A 819 11.34 -46.98 -27.01
C LYS A 819 11.17 -45.44 -27.08
N LYS A 820 12.30 -44.78 -26.77
CA LYS A 820 12.66 -43.34 -26.81
C LYS A 820 12.61 -42.73 -28.23
N SER A 821 12.32 -41.42 -28.35
CA SER A 821 13.32 -40.33 -28.53
C SER A 821 12.77 -39.04 -29.19
N GLU A 822 13.18 -37.90 -28.61
CA GLU A 822 13.52 -36.59 -29.24
C GLU A 822 12.43 -35.57 -29.65
N ALA A 823 12.62 -34.34 -29.14
CA ALA A 823 11.97 -33.08 -29.54
C ALA A 823 12.76 -32.40 -30.69
N PRO A 824 12.18 -31.45 -31.44
CA PRO A 824 12.21 -30.05 -30.99
C PRO A 824 10.98 -29.17 -31.33
N ASP A 825 10.82 -28.14 -30.48
CA ASP A 825 10.32 -26.77 -30.64
C ASP A 825 9.23 -26.32 -31.65
N ASN A 826 8.26 -25.64 -31.02
CA ASN A 826 7.55 -24.40 -31.36
C ASN A 826 6.41 -24.32 -32.39
N ASP A 827 5.35 -23.69 -31.84
CA ASP A 827 4.28 -22.88 -32.43
C ASP A 827 2.97 -23.53 -32.91
N LYS A 828 1.92 -23.15 -32.16
CA LYS A 828 0.48 -23.15 -32.44
C LYS A 828 -0.18 -24.52 -32.64
N LYS A 829 -0.90 -25.00 -31.61
CA LYS A 829 -1.90 -26.07 -31.77
C LYS A 829 -3.27 -25.66 -31.24
N SER A 830 -4.23 -25.67 -32.15
CA SER A 830 -5.62 -26.07 -31.89
C SER A 830 -5.63 -27.57 -31.56
N TYR A 831 -6.38 -27.98 -30.54
CA TYR A 831 -6.53 -29.39 -30.15
C TYR A 831 -7.23 -30.20 -31.26
N ASN A 832 -6.72 -31.41 -31.56
CA ASN A 832 -7.34 -32.40 -32.44
C ASN A 832 -7.64 -33.69 -31.66
N ASN A 833 -8.61 -34.49 -32.14
CA ASN A 833 -9.22 -35.68 -31.52
C ASN A 833 -8.28 -36.72 -30.85
N GLY A 834 -6.97 -36.72 -31.12
CA GLY A 834 -6.03 -37.70 -30.56
C GLY A 834 -5.60 -37.45 -29.11
N ASP A 835 -5.83 -36.25 -28.57
CA ASP A 835 -5.32 -35.87 -27.23
C ASP A 835 -6.29 -36.21 -26.07
N ILE A 836 -7.59 -36.43 -26.34
CA ILE A 836 -8.63 -36.64 -25.30
C ILE A 836 -8.46 -38.00 -24.62
N ASP A 837 -8.08 -39.04 -25.36
CA ASP A 837 -7.94 -40.40 -24.81
C ASP A 837 -6.77 -40.53 -23.82
N SER A 838 -5.81 -39.60 -23.87
CA SER A 838 -4.65 -39.51 -22.97
C SER A 838 -4.94 -38.86 -21.61
N LEU A 839 -6.13 -38.26 -21.42
CA LEU A 839 -6.54 -37.65 -20.16
C LEU A 839 -6.93 -38.71 -19.11
N PRO A 840 -6.71 -38.43 -17.80
CA PRO A 840 -7.21 -39.28 -16.72
C PRO A 840 -8.73 -39.47 -16.81
N GLU A 841 -9.23 -40.68 -16.53
CA GLU A 841 -10.67 -40.96 -16.45
C GLU A 841 -11.32 -40.09 -15.35
N GLY A 842 -12.46 -39.48 -15.66
CA GLY A 842 -13.14 -38.55 -14.77
C GLY A 842 -14.02 -37.53 -15.51
N PRO A 843 -14.80 -36.71 -14.78
CA PRO A 843 -15.87 -35.88 -15.34
C PRO A 843 -15.37 -34.84 -16.35
N PHE A 844 -14.10 -34.45 -16.29
CA PHE A 844 -13.49 -33.55 -17.26
C PHE A 844 -13.28 -34.20 -18.65
N LYS A 845 -12.86 -35.47 -18.68
CA LYS A 845 -12.68 -36.23 -19.93
C LYS A 845 -14.04 -36.57 -20.56
N GLU A 846 -15.02 -36.91 -19.74
CA GLU A 846 -16.40 -37.17 -20.18
C GLU A 846 -17.05 -35.90 -20.74
N SER A 847 -16.90 -34.76 -20.06
CA SER A 847 -17.42 -33.48 -20.55
C SER A 847 -16.78 -33.04 -21.87
N LEU A 848 -15.49 -33.31 -22.08
CA LEU A 848 -14.81 -33.07 -23.37
C LEU A 848 -15.30 -34.00 -24.49
N LYS A 849 -15.66 -35.26 -24.16
CA LYS A 849 -16.26 -36.21 -25.12
C LYS A 849 -17.67 -35.78 -25.51
N GLU A 850 -18.49 -35.38 -24.53
CA GLU A 850 -19.84 -34.84 -24.75
C GLU A 850 -19.80 -33.53 -25.56
N GLU A 851 -18.85 -32.64 -25.29
CA GLU A 851 -18.67 -31.39 -26.05
C GLU A 851 -18.33 -31.68 -27.52
N LEU A 852 -17.50 -32.69 -27.78
CA LEU A 852 -17.12 -33.08 -29.13
C LEU A 852 -18.28 -33.73 -29.89
N GLU A 853 -19.18 -34.44 -29.19
CA GLU A 853 -20.45 -34.92 -29.75
C GLU A 853 -21.42 -33.77 -30.03
N LEU A 854 -21.56 -32.81 -29.10
CA LEU A 854 -22.45 -31.65 -29.26
C LEU A 854 -22.00 -30.74 -30.41
N GLN A 855 -20.69 -30.52 -30.58
CA GLN A 855 -20.12 -29.78 -31.70
C GLN A 855 -20.33 -30.50 -33.05
N LYS A 856 -20.27 -31.84 -33.06
CA LYS A 856 -20.61 -32.63 -34.25
C LYS A 856 -22.11 -32.52 -34.59
N LEU A 857 -22.98 -32.56 -33.58
CA LEU A 857 -24.42 -32.37 -33.74
C LEU A 857 -24.79 -30.97 -34.23
N GLN A 858 -24.13 -29.93 -33.72
CA GLN A 858 -24.33 -28.54 -34.16
C GLN A 858 -23.89 -28.33 -35.60
N LYS A 859 -22.74 -28.86 -36.00
CA LYS A 859 -22.29 -28.80 -37.40
C LYS A 859 -23.22 -29.54 -38.36
N GLN A 860 -23.80 -30.67 -37.94
CA GLN A 860 -24.82 -31.37 -38.72
C GLN A 860 -26.11 -30.55 -38.87
N LYS A 861 -26.57 -29.91 -37.80
CA LYS A 861 -27.75 -29.02 -37.83
C LYS A 861 -27.52 -27.73 -38.64
N GLU A 862 -26.30 -27.21 -38.69
CA GLU A 862 -25.94 -26.07 -39.53
C GLU A 862 -25.92 -26.44 -41.02
N GLN A 863 -25.43 -27.63 -41.38
CA GLN A 863 -25.50 -28.15 -42.74
C GLN A 863 -26.94 -28.41 -43.21
N GLU A 864 -27.81 -28.98 -42.35
CA GLU A 864 -29.22 -29.16 -42.68
C GLU A 864 -29.98 -27.83 -42.86
N ASN A 865 -29.54 -26.75 -42.21
CA ASN A 865 -30.12 -25.42 -42.35
C ASN A 865 -29.61 -24.66 -43.61
N GLU A 866 -28.40 -24.94 -44.09
CA GLU A 866 -27.90 -24.40 -45.36
C GLU A 866 -28.53 -25.10 -46.57
N ASP A 867 -28.77 -26.41 -46.50
CA ASP A 867 -29.45 -27.16 -47.56
C ASP A 867 -30.92 -26.74 -47.72
N ASN A 868 -31.61 -26.37 -46.63
CA ASN A 868 -32.98 -25.85 -46.66
C ASN A 868 -33.09 -24.40 -47.18
N LYS A 869 -32.00 -23.61 -47.15
CA LYS A 869 -31.95 -22.25 -47.70
C LYS A 869 -31.72 -22.22 -49.21
N ASN A 870 -31.17 -23.29 -49.80
CA ASN A 870 -30.86 -23.35 -51.23
C ASN A 870 -32.03 -23.85 -52.12
N THR A 871 -33.16 -24.24 -51.54
CA THR A 871 -34.38 -24.64 -52.30
C THR A 871 -35.38 -23.52 -52.55
N GLY A 872 -35.12 -22.29 -52.09
CA GLY A 872 -36.08 -21.18 -52.16
C GLY A 872 -35.48 -19.88 -52.68
N ASN A 873 -35.00 -19.85 -53.92
CA ASN A 873 -35.00 -18.65 -54.77
C ASN A 873 -34.43 -18.98 -56.17
N SER A 874 -35.27 -19.55 -57.03
CA SER A 874 -35.13 -19.38 -58.47
C SER A 874 -36.17 -18.36 -58.91
N GLU A 875 -35.82 -17.08 -58.99
CA GLU A 875 -36.47 -16.16 -59.92
C GLU A 875 -35.62 -14.92 -60.17
N ASN A 876 -35.39 -14.66 -61.46
CA ASN A 876 -34.88 -13.46 -62.10
C ASN A 876 -33.38 -13.16 -62.04
N LYS A 877 -32.71 -13.80 -63.01
CA LYS A 877 -31.58 -13.28 -63.78
C LYS A 877 -31.94 -11.98 -64.52
N ASP A 878 -30.87 -11.25 -64.83
CA ASP A 878 -30.69 -10.15 -65.80
C ASP A 878 -30.26 -8.87 -65.07
N SER A 879 -28.98 -8.51 -65.03
CA SER A 879 -28.20 -8.15 -66.22
C SER A 879 -26.73 -7.85 -65.84
N GLU A 880 -25.83 -8.36 -66.69
CA GLU A 880 -24.56 -7.78 -67.17
C GLU A 880 -23.54 -7.20 -66.16
N LYS A 881 -22.42 -7.89 -65.90
CA LYS A 881 -21.19 -8.08 -66.73
C LYS A 881 -20.20 -6.90 -66.71
N ALA A 882 -19.03 -7.22 -66.16
CA ALA A 882 -17.68 -6.88 -66.61
C ALA A 882 -17.24 -5.40 -66.44
N LYS A 883 -16.00 -5.06 -66.07
CA LYS A 883 -14.71 -5.61 -66.48
C LYS A 883 -13.61 -5.27 -65.48
N GLU A 884 -12.63 -6.16 -65.40
CA GLU A 884 -11.25 -5.91 -65.02
C GLU A 884 -10.53 -4.98 -66.03
N GLY A 885 -9.49 -4.29 -65.57
CA GLY A 885 -8.25 -4.17 -66.36
C GLY A 885 -7.74 -2.78 -66.72
N ASN A 886 -6.52 -2.50 -66.22
CA ASN A 886 -5.40 -1.78 -66.85
C ASN A 886 -5.43 -0.26 -67.07
N GLY A 887 -4.44 0.40 -66.44
CA GLY A 887 -3.25 0.86 -67.16
C GLY A 887 -3.27 2.26 -67.79
N GLY A 888 -2.54 3.19 -67.16
CA GLY A 888 -1.44 3.92 -67.79
C GLY A 888 -1.70 5.05 -68.80
N ASN A 889 -1.20 6.23 -68.41
CA ASN A 889 -0.57 7.30 -69.21
C ASN A 889 -1.40 8.36 -69.96
N ASN A 890 -1.38 9.55 -69.33
CA ASN A 890 -0.84 10.84 -69.78
C ASN A 890 -1.36 11.59 -71.02
N GLU A 891 -1.65 12.87 -70.70
CA GLU A 891 -1.33 14.11 -71.43
C GLU A 891 -2.21 14.55 -72.61
N ASN A 892 -3.01 15.61 -72.36
CA ASN A 892 -2.61 16.95 -72.79
C ASN A 892 -3.45 18.08 -72.14
N ASN A 893 -2.77 18.82 -71.26
CA ASN A 893 -2.75 20.29 -71.09
C ASN A 893 -3.86 21.18 -71.66
N LYS A 894 -4.42 22.04 -70.77
CA LYS A 894 -4.15 23.51 -70.76
C LYS A 894 -4.82 24.19 -69.55
N GLY A 895 -4.03 24.88 -68.72
CA GLY A 895 -4.56 25.90 -67.81
C GLY A 895 -3.76 26.19 -66.53
N ASN A 896 -2.60 26.86 -66.67
CA ASN A 896 -1.98 27.84 -65.73
C ASN A 896 -1.57 27.41 -64.30
N PRO A 897 -0.52 28.04 -63.73
CA PRO A 897 0.62 27.30 -63.19
C PRO A 897 0.73 27.33 -61.65
N GLU A 898 1.15 26.18 -61.11
CA GLU A 898 2.34 25.93 -60.28
C GLU A 898 2.82 27.05 -59.32
N ASN A 899 3.16 26.84 -58.04
CA ASN A 899 3.69 25.66 -57.37
C ASN A 899 3.80 25.96 -55.84
N ILE A 900 3.90 24.90 -55.02
CA ILE A 900 4.42 24.83 -53.63
C ILE A 900 3.43 24.93 -52.43
N ILE A 901 3.19 23.74 -51.82
CA ILE A 901 3.08 23.40 -50.38
C ILE A 901 1.95 24.02 -49.52
N ILE A 902 1.13 23.12 -48.96
CA ILE A 902 0.12 23.16 -47.87
C ILE A 902 -0.02 24.48 -47.07
N PRO A 903 -1.27 24.93 -46.83
CA PRO A 903 -1.68 25.19 -45.45
C PRO A 903 -3.09 24.67 -45.07
N LYS A 904 -3.11 24.04 -43.89
CA LYS A 904 -4.16 23.98 -42.86
C LYS A 904 -5.39 24.89 -43.02
N GLY A 905 -6.57 24.36 -42.66
CA GLY A 905 -7.70 25.17 -42.18
C GLY A 905 -8.78 24.27 -41.55
N ARG A 906 -9.29 24.49 -40.33
CA ARG A 906 -9.04 25.51 -39.30
C ARG A 906 -9.16 24.85 -37.90
N PRO A 907 -8.33 25.20 -36.92
CA PRO A 907 -8.45 24.72 -35.55
C PRO A 907 -9.60 25.42 -34.82
N HIS A 908 -10.43 24.67 -34.10
CA HIS A 908 -11.23 25.19 -33.01
C HIS A 908 -10.48 24.92 -31.70
N TYR A 909 -10.22 25.99 -30.96
CA TYR A 909 -9.54 25.95 -29.66
C TYR A 909 -10.62 25.91 -28.59
N TYR A 910 -10.64 24.86 -27.76
CA TYR A 910 -11.56 24.75 -26.62
C TYR A 910 -10.77 24.65 -25.32
N GLN A 911 -11.20 25.42 -24.32
CA GLN A 911 -10.69 25.37 -22.96
C GLN A 911 -11.53 24.37 -22.16
N ILE A 912 -10.94 23.27 -21.71
CA ILE A 912 -11.59 22.31 -20.83
C ILE A 912 -11.12 22.60 -19.40
N ASN A 913 -12.00 23.19 -18.57
CA ASN A 913 -11.76 23.35 -17.14
C ASN A 913 -12.24 22.10 -16.38
N LYS A 914 -11.40 21.60 -15.48
CA LYS A 914 -11.71 20.57 -14.48
C LYS A 914 -12.93 21.00 -13.64
N ASN A 915 -14.04 20.27 -13.76
CA ASN A 915 -14.92 19.87 -12.66
C ASN A 915 -16.06 19.00 -13.21
N PHE A 916 -16.08 17.71 -12.88
CA PHE A 916 -17.27 16.86 -13.08
C PHE A 916 -17.66 16.25 -11.73
N ASN A 917 -18.76 16.76 -11.17
CA ASN A 917 -19.54 16.10 -10.14
C ASN A 917 -20.93 15.81 -10.73
N LYS A 918 -21.36 14.54 -10.64
CA LYS A 918 -22.72 13.98 -10.78
C LYS A 918 -23.61 14.49 -11.92
N TYR A 919 -23.88 13.63 -12.92
CA TYR A 919 -25.19 12.98 -13.19
C TYR A 919 -25.07 12.08 -14.43
N ASP A 920 -25.80 10.96 -14.40
CA ASP A 920 -25.91 9.90 -15.42
C ASP A 920 -26.06 10.39 -16.85
N TYR A 921 -25.26 9.85 -17.79
CA TYR A 921 -25.70 9.45 -19.13
C TYR A 921 -24.75 8.40 -19.74
N SER A 922 -25.33 7.28 -20.16
CA SER A 922 -24.70 6.20 -20.92
C SER A 922 -24.28 6.67 -22.31
N PHE A 923 -23.02 6.42 -22.71
CA PHE A 923 -22.61 6.52 -24.12
C PHE A 923 -22.30 5.13 -24.68
N PHE A 924 -22.96 4.85 -25.81
CA PHE A 924 -22.83 3.63 -26.61
C PHE A 924 -21.44 3.49 -27.25
N TYR A 925 -21.05 2.23 -27.44
CA TYR A 925 -19.85 1.68 -28.09
C TYR A 925 -19.25 2.47 -29.27
N GLY A 926 -17.90 2.51 -29.29
CA GLY A 926 -17.11 2.36 -30.52
C GLY A 926 -16.54 3.63 -31.18
N SER A 927 -15.44 4.19 -30.64
CA SER A 927 -14.32 4.81 -31.40
C SER A 927 -13.22 5.28 -30.45
N GLU A 928 -11.97 4.86 -30.71
CA GLU A 928 -10.79 5.31 -29.96
C GLU A 928 -10.56 6.82 -30.13
N ILE A 929 -10.43 7.53 -29.00
CA ILE A 929 -9.91 8.90 -28.98
C ILE A 929 -8.39 8.82 -28.87
N VAL A 930 -7.67 9.18 -29.93
CA VAL A 930 -6.20 9.23 -29.90
C VAL A 930 -5.72 10.64 -29.53
N LEU A 931 -4.97 10.74 -28.43
CA LEU A 931 -4.30 11.94 -27.96
C LEU A 931 -2.91 12.05 -28.60
N ASP A 932 -2.72 13.01 -29.51
CA ASP A 932 -1.55 12.97 -30.42
C ASP A 932 -0.50 14.07 -30.19
N SER A 933 -0.61 14.92 -29.15
CA SER A 933 0.50 15.74 -28.57
C SER A 933 0.02 16.86 -27.65
N PHE A 934 0.89 17.27 -26.73
CA PHE A 934 0.78 18.49 -25.93
C PHE A 934 1.76 19.55 -26.42
N ARG A 935 1.35 20.83 -26.44
CA ARG A 935 2.27 21.97 -26.61
C ARG A 935 1.98 23.04 -25.58
N THR A 936 3.01 23.46 -24.85
CA THR A 936 2.99 24.63 -23.97
C THR A 936 3.27 25.87 -24.80
N ILE A 937 2.42 26.90 -24.71
CA ILE A 937 2.64 28.17 -25.41
C ILE A 937 2.75 29.28 -24.38
N THR A 938 3.83 30.05 -24.42
CA THR A 938 4.00 31.27 -23.63
C THR A 938 3.32 32.45 -24.34
N LYS A 939 2.45 33.15 -23.61
CA LYS A 939 1.81 34.37 -24.12
C LYS A 939 2.87 35.49 -24.18
N LYS A 940 3.04 36.13 -25.34
CA LYS A 940 3.93 37.30 -25.46
C LYS A 940 3.38 38.43 -24.57
N GLY A 941 4.08 38.75 -23.48
CA GLY A 941 3.81 39.93 -22.65
C GLY A 941 3.26 39.70 -21.22
N SER A 942 3.28 38.49 -20.67
CA SER A 942 2.94 38.29 -19.24
C SER A 942 3.70 37.10 -18.65
N SER A 943 4.31 37.27 -17.47
CA SER A 943 5.27 36.33 -16.90
C SER A 943 4.70 35.09 -16.19
N GLU A 944 3.39 34.89 -16.07
CA GLU A 944 2.88 33.82 -15.17
C GLU A 944 1.60 33.08 -15.60
N THR A 945 1.40 32.75 -16.88
CA THR A 945 0.40 31.72 -17.24
C THR A 945 0.85 30.83 -18.38
N SER A 946 1.01 29.54 -18.08
CA SER A 946 1.20 28.47 -19.09
C SER A 946 -0.17 27.85 -19.38
N SER A 947 -0.58 27.81 -20.65
CA SER A 947 -1.78 27.08 -21.09
C SER A 947 -1.38 25.81 -21.85
N VAL A 948 -2.13 24.73 -21.64
CA VAL A 948 -1.95 23.45 -22.34
C VAL A 948 -3.04 23.32 -23.39
N LEU A 949 -2.63 23.05 -24.63
CA LEU A 949 -3.54 22.91 -25.77
C LEU A 949 -3.57 21.45 -26.23
N LEU A 950 -4.77 20.86 -26.23
CA LEU A 950 -5.00 19.47 -26.60
C LEU A 950 -5.56 19.37 -28.02
N LYS A 951 -4.95 18.51 -28.84
CA LYS A 951 -5.40 18.20 -30.21
C LYS A 951 -6.23 16.91 -30.18
N LEU A 952 -7.54 17.04 -30.35
CA LEU A 952 -8.47 15.92 -30.51
C LEU A 952 -8.67 15.64 -32.00
N ILE A 953 -8.43 14.39 -32.42
CA ILE A 953 -8.76 13.90 -33.76
C ILE A 953 -9.93 12.93 -33.58
N ILE A 954 -11.08 13.25 -34.17
CA ILE A 954 -12.26 12.39 -34.15
C ILE A 954 -12.28 11.58 -35.46
N PRO A 955 -12.16 10.25 -35.43
CA PRO A 955 -12.37 9.43 -36.62
C PRO A 955 -13.88 9.31 -36.89
N VAL A 956 -14.32 9.68 -38.09
CA VAL A 956 -15.73 9.66 -38.55
C VAL A 956 -15.93 8.33 -39.33
N PRO A 957 -17.06 7.60 -39.18
CA PRO A 957 -18.36 8.07 -39.62
C PRO A 957 -19.47 7.96 -38.58
N LEU A 958 -19.81 9.11 -37.96
CA LEU A 958 -21.13 9.33 -37.39
C LEU A 958 -21.96 10.10 -38.43
N ASN A 959 -22.99 9.45 -38.98
CA ASN A 959 -23.95 10.04 -39.91
C ASN A 959 -24.83 11.09 -39.20
N LYS A 960 -24.34 12.32 -39.03
CA LYS A 960 -25.15 13.48 -38.66
C LYS A 960 -24.87 14.67 -39.56
N THR A 961 -25.92 15.42 -39.87
CA THR A 961 -25.86 16.57 -40.78
C THR A 961 -25.30 17.82 -40.08
N PRO A 962 -24.69 18.79 -40.81
CA PRO A 962 -24.09 19.99 -40.21
C PRO A 962 -25.03 20.85 -39.34
N LYS A 963 -26.34 20.76 -39.55
CA LYS A 963 -27.34 21.50 -38.74
C LYS A 963 -27.49 20.92 -37.34
N GLU A 964 -27.31 19.61 -37.17
CA GLU A 964 -27.49 18.93 -35.88
C GLU A 964 -26.32 19.20 -34.92
N TRP A 965 -25.12 19.46 -35.46
CA TRP A 965 -23.95 19.88 -34.68
C TRP A 965 -24.14 21.25 -34.02
N ASN A 966 -24.74 22.20 -34.73
CA ASN A 966 -24.98 23.54 -34.17
C ASN A 966 -26.03 23.53 -33.05
N SER A 967 -27.01 22.61 -33.12
CA SER A 967 -28.00 22.44 -32.05
C SER A 967 -27.42 21.79 -30.79
N PHE A 968 -26.50 20.84 -30.95
CA PHE A 968 -25.83 20.17 -29.82
C PHE A 968 -24.92 21.13 -29.03
N LEU A 969 -24.28 22.08 -29.73
CA LEU A 969 -23.39 23.08 -29.13
C LEU A 969 -24.13 24.31 -28.57
N SER A 970 -25.35 24.60 -29.03
CA SER A 970 -26.14 25.73 -28.51
C SER A 970 -26.77 25.48 -27.14
N ASP A 971 -26.85 24.22 -26.70
CA ASP A 971 -27.49 23.84 -25.43
C ASP A 971 -26.53 23.90 -24.21
N SER A 972 -25.25 24.21 -24.39
CA SER A 972 -24.32 24.45 -23.28
C SER A 972 -24.46 25.87 -22.73
N LYS A 973 -25.05 26.03 -21.54
CA LYS A 973 -25.21 27.33 -20.87
C LYS A 973 -23.86 27.96 -20.47
N GLU A 974 -23.67 29.24 -20.80
CA GLU A 974 -22.64 30.11 -20.22
C GLU A 974 -22.92 30.37 -18.73
N ILE A 975 -21.88 30.26 -17.89
CA ILE A 975 -21.88 30.76 -16.50
C ILE A 975 -21.11 32.08 -16.51
N SER A 976 -21.69 33.16 -15.97
CA SER A 976 -21.07 34.50 -15.96
C SER A 976 -20.04 34.68 -14.85
N GLU A 977 -19.09 35.60 -15.06
CA GLU A 977 -17.96 35.97 -14.19
C GLU A 977 -18.29 36.39 -12.75
N THR A 978 -19.56 36.47 -12.36
CA THR A 978 -19.99 36.92 -11.02
C THR A 978 -19.97 35.84 -9.93
N ASP A 979 -19.75 34.56 -10.28
CA ASP A 979 -19.66 33.46 -9.30
C ASP A 979 -18.22 33.23 -8.77
N PHE A 980 -17.23 33.99 -9.26
CA PHE A 980 -15.86 33.91 -8.77
C PHE A 980 -15.55 35.02 -7.76
N ASN A 981 -15.77 34.74 -6.48
CA ASN A 981 -15.13 35.48 -5.40
C ASN A 981 -14.43 34.53 -4.41
N ILE A 982 -13.10 34.67 -4.40
CA ILE A 982 -12.16 34.51 -3.28
C ILE A 982 -12.00 33.10 -2.71
N LEU A 983 -10.94 32.42 -3.15
CA LEU A 983 -9.99 31.76 -2.25
C LEU A 983 -8.57 32.13 -2.70
N SER A 984 -8.04 33.20 -2.11
CA SER A 984 -6.64 33.56 -2.22
C SER A 984 -5.79 32.56 -1.42
N ARG A 985 -4.78 32.00 -2.10
CA ARG A 985 -3.43 31.66 -1.63
C ARG A 985 -3.27 31.11 -0.20
N GLY A 986 -2.83 29.85 -0.14
CA GLY A 986 -2.07 29.31 0.98
C GLY A 986 -2.54 27.91 1.35
N ASP A 987 -2.11 26.90 0.59
CA ASP A 987 -1.18 25.89 1.11
C ASP A 987 -1.06 24.71 0.15
N SER A 988 0.19 24.40 -0.10
CA SER A 988 0.68 23.15 -0.68
C SER A 988 0.30 21.97 0.21
N GLN A 989 -0.43 21.01 -0.33
CA GLN A 989 -0.15 19.58 -0.26
C GLN A 989 -0.88 18.86 -1.40
#